data_AF-M9RC35-F1
#
_entry.id   AF-M9RC35-F1
#
_cell.length_a   1.000
_cell.length_b   1.000
_cell.length_c   1.000
_cell.angle_alpha   90.00
_cell.angle_beta   90.00
_cell.angle_gamma   90.00
#
_symmetry.space_group_name_H-M   'P 1'
#
loop_
_entity.id
_entity.type
_entity.pdbx_description
1 polymer ?
#
loop_
_entity_poly.entity_id
_entity_poly.type
_entity_poly.pdbx_seq_one_letter_code
_entity_poly.pdbx_strand_id
1 'polypeptide(L)'
;MSETHAQTVSYVRDKMIDEQAPPIAETGVIKWVRENLFSGWLNILLTVLSLFVVYLALSLVLPWAFGGVWNAGSLTECREVLFSFYKSSHGGACWAVIEDRWLQIMFGFYPPELYWRPVLAFALFFVALAPVLFAEKVPGQMIWFSFAYPFIATWLIWGGSFWAPFLAAMGFIVGVLAHKALGKITGPIVANLGAVVAALLWWAAIMGPINDGLNKMIGSGRLESAIATLQEAAVRLPAEVAAMEAISEEQASGIAEAVEVKNGLLQSMDEIRIEEFAIEAQIETKEVALRQLVGAEESLDDLAAILNDWDGSPTAASDASEADVSKAQDATDRASGLIQDVSDLIGDAIGDIENDTVDPSVVVTDLVATAAAEDPSILADVDALVTKSTLIEPLVTLQERATGITTQSSMDEIGVLRADIMTVIASFDADITTLKDIQGKIIASNVEDLVSPQAALLSQMKVLAGLRDDATVVAQDTFRVSSTQSSGRRFLSSLTSLLDQEVSLPELREQTAALLDALPRNQRGMIAVSQLPDDASNEKRAALNSYLDAKSDELNIQATISGTYAELGRVGLRPVDSRQIGGFMLALIIGIAGIVLSLPLGILLALGRQSNLFIVKKICVTFIEVIRGVPLIVWLFTGSLLLNYFLPPGTNFDLLLRVIIMVTLFAAAYIAEVIRGGLAALATGQYEGADSLGLSYWQSMQLIVLPQAMKISIPGIVNTFIGLFKDTVLVVFIGLSDPIGFSNLIRADTDWNGIYWELFVFIGALFFLFCFSMGRYSLYLEKKLQREHR
;
A
#
# COMPACT_ATOMS: atom_id res chain seq x y z
N MET A 1 75.45 11.77 -60.44
CA MET A 1 76.49 12.17 -59.45
C MET A 1 75.98 13.45 -58.80
N SER A 2 75.77 13.61 -57.50
CA SER A 2 76.20 12.86 -56.32
C SER A 2 75.25 13.22 -55.16
N GLU A 3 74.89 12.19 -54.38
CA GLU A 3 74.46 12.22 -52.97
C GLU A 3 73.29 13.11 -52.51
N THR A 4 72.09 12.61 -52.78
CA THR A 4 70.96 12.68 -51.84
C THR A 4 71.07 11.48 -50.89
N HIS A 5 71.31 11.69 -49.59
CA HIS A 5 70.77 10.93 -48.44
C HIS A 5 71.56 11.28 -47.16
N ALA A 6 70.97 12.06 -46.26
CA ALA A 6 71.15 11.91 -44.81
C ALA A 6 70.17 12.86 -44.10
N GLN A 7 69.63 12.44 -42.95
CA GLN A 7 68.58 13.07 -42.14
C GLN A 7 67.14 12.60 -42.44
N THR A 8 66.90 11.29 -42.32
CA THR A 8 65.58 10.80 -41.89
C THR A 8 65.31 11.31 -40.48
N VAL A 9 64.31 12.18 -40.35
CA VAL A 9 63.85 12.77 -39.09
C VAL A 9 63.45 11.65 -38.13
N SER A 10 64.16 11.48 -37.00
CA SER A 10 63.98 10.33 -36.08
C SER A 10 62.62 10.29 -35.34
N TYR A 11 61.68 11.15 -35.70
CA TYR A 11 60.40 11.34 -35.02
C TYR A 11 59.18 10.95 -35.87
N VAL A 12 59.37 10.47 -37.10
CA VAL A 12 58.25 10.00 -37.94
C VAL A 12 58.19 8.48 -37.88
N ARG A 13 57.06 7.96 -37.40
CA ARG A 13 56.85 6.53 -37.17
C ARG A 13 56.42 5.85 -38.47
N ASP A 14 57.21 4.88 -38.96
CA ASP A 14 56.94 4.19 -40.24
C ASP A 14 55.91 3.05 -40.14
N LYS A 15 55.46 2.71 -38.93
CA LYS A 15 54.51 1.62 -38.69
C LYS A 15 53.52 2.00 -37.59
N MET A 16 52.22 1.94 -37.89
CA MET A 16 51.15 2.03 -36.88
C MET A 16 51.32 0.85 -35.91
N ILE A 17 51.27 1.11 -34.60
CA ILE A 17 51.16 0.01 -33.62
C ILE A 17 49.78 -0.60 -33.76
N ASP A 18 49.68 -1.91 -33.62
CA ASP A 18 48.39 -2.58 -33.47
C ASP A 18 47.63 -2.03 -32.26
N GLU A 19 46.33 -1.85 -32.43
CA GLU A 19 45.43 -1.37 -31.37
C GLU A 19 45.43 -2.38 -30.22
N GLN A 20 46.03 -2.02 -29.09
CA GLN A 20 45.99 -2.83 -27.88
C GLN A 20 44.68 -2.55 -27.14
N ALA A 21 44.05 -3.61 -26.64
CA ALA A 21 42.90 -3.46 -25.76
C ALA A 21 43.32 -2.61 -24.54
N PRO A 22 42.50 -1.62 -24.15
CA PRO A 22 42.82 -0.78 -23.01
C PRO A 22 43.00 -1.64 -21.75
N PRO A 23 43.90 -1.25 -20.82
CA PRO A 23 44.11 -2.00 -19.59
C PRO A 23 42.79 -2.22 -18.85
N ILE A 24 42.60 -3.41 -18.28
CA ILE A 24 41.39 -3.76 -17.52
C ILE A 24 41.14 -2.76 -16.37
N ALA A 25 42.19 -2.14 -15.83
CA ALA A 25 42.12 -1.10 -14.81
C ALA A 25 41.54 0.25 -15.29
N GLU A 26 41.57 0.51 -16.60
CA GLU A 26 41.12 1.78 -17.22
C GLU A 26 39.79 1.64 -17.96
N THR A 27 39.11 0.48 -17.84
CA THR A 27 37.80 0.24 -18.44
C THR A 27 36.83 -0.46 -17.51
N GLY A 28 35.53 -0.31 -17.77
CA GLY A 28 34.46 -1.05 -17.11
C GLY A 28 34.29 -0.74 -15.61
N VAL A 29 33.85 -1.75 -14.87
CA VAL A 29 33.46 -1.64 -13.45
C VAL A 29 34.66 -1.29 -12.55
N ILE A 30 35.84 -1.80 -12.87
CA ILE A 30 37.04 -1.62 -12.03
C ILE A 30 37.45 -0.14 -11.99
N LYS A 31 37.45 0.53 -13.15
CA LYS A 31 37.69 1.98 -13.21
C LYS A 31 36.64 2.75 -12.40
N TRP A 32 35.36 2.41 -12.58
CA TRP A 32 34.25 3.06 -11.86
C TRP A 32 34.40 2.92 -10.34
N VAL A 33 34.73 1.72 -9.84
CA VAL A 33 34.95 1.45 -8.41
C VAL A 33 36.12 2.28 -7.87
N ARG A 34 37.25 2.32 -8.59
CA ARG A 34 38.43 3.11 -8.20
C ARG A 34 38.11 4.61 -8.14
N GLU A 35 37.36 5.14 -9.10
CA GLU A 35 37.06 6.57 -9.21
C GLU A 35 35.91 7.03 -8.28
N ASN A 36 34.94 6.17 -7.98
CA ASN A 36 33.76 6.57 -7.21
C ASN A 36 33.81 6.10 -5.75
N LEU A 37 34.23 4.85 -5.49
CA LEU A 37 34.25 4.28 -4.14
C LEU A 37 35.58 4.51 -3.42
N PHE A 38 36.70 4.46 -4.16
CA PHE A 38 38.05 4.48 -3.56
C PHE A 38 38.93 5.64 -4.04
N SER A 39 38.35 6.75 -4.49
CA SER A 39 39.12 7.89 -5.04
C SER A 39 39.90 8.70 -4.01
N GLY A 40 39.61 8.53 -2.72
CA GLY A 40 40.33 9.19 -1.62
C GLY A 40 40.00 8.57 -0.27
N TRP A 41 40.74 8.95 0.77
CA TRP A 41 40.62 8.37 2.12
C TRP A 41 39.21 8.54 2.73
N LEU A 42 38.55 9.68 2.48
CA LEU A 42 37.18 9.93 2.93
C LEU A 42 36.16 9.04 2.19
N ASN A 43 36.33 8.82 0.88
CA ASN A 43 35.48 7.92 0.12
C ASN A 43 35.69 6.46 0.52
N ILE A 44 36.93 6.07 0.83
CA ILE A 44 37.24 4.76 1.41
C ILE A 44 36.49 4.59 2.74
N LEU A 45 36.59 5.56 3.66
CA LEU A 45 35.88 5.54 4.94
C LEU A 45 34.36 5.46 4.77
N LEU A 46 33.77 6.31 3.91
CA LEU A 46 32.34 6.29 3.61
C LEU A 46 31.90 4.97 2.97
N THR A 47 32.73 4.40 2.08
CA THR A 47 32.46 3.09 1.46
C THR A 47 32.46 1.98 2.50
N VAL A 48 33.45 1.96 3.41
CA VAL A 48 33.50 0.98 4.50
C VAL A 48 32.31 1.14 5.44
N LEU A 49 31.97 2.38 5.82
CA LEU A 49 30.81 2.67 6.67
C LEU A 49 29.50 2.25 5.98
N SER A 50 29.34 2.54 4.68
CA SER A 50 28.17 2.12 3.91
C SER A 50 28.09 0.60 3.80
N LEU A 51 29.20 -0.10 3.57
CA LEU A 51 29.23 -1.56 3.56
C LEU A 51 28.91 -2.15 4.94
N PHE A 52 29.38 -1.53 6.02
CA PHE A 52 29.03 -1.93 7.39
C PHE A 52 27.54 -1.74 7.67
N VAL A 53 26.97 -0.58 7.29
CA VAL A 53 25.52 -0.34 7.40
C VAL A 53 24.71 -1.32 6.55
N VAL A 54 25.16 -1.61 5.32
CA VAL A 54 24.51 -2.62 4.46
C VAL A 54 24.63 -4.01 5.08
N TYR A 55 25.77 -4.36 5.65
CA TYR A 55 25.95 -5.62 6.37
C TYR A 55 24.99 -5.72 7.55
N LEU A 56 24.90 -4.70 8.40
CA LEU A 56 23.95 -4.65 9.52
C LEU A 56 22.48 -4.76 9.05
N ALA A 57 22.13 -4.04 7.99
CA ALA A 57 20.79 -4.10 7.41
C ALA A 57 20.48 -5.50 6.87
N LEU A 58 21.41 -6.11 6.13
CA LEU A 58 21.24 -7.45 5.58
C LEU A 58 21.26 -8.53 6.66
N SER A 59 22.07 -8.40 7.71
CA SER A 59 22.08 -9.35 8.82
C SER A 59 20.79 -9.32 9.64
N LEU A 60 20.08 -8.19 9.65
CA LEU A 60 18.75 -8.09 10.25
C LEU A 60 17.64 -8.60 9.30
N VAL A 61 17.69 -8.21 8.02
CA VAL A 61 16.61 -8.46 7.07
C VAL A 61 16.65 -9.87 6.48
N LEU A 62 17.82 -10.44 6.20
CA LEU A 62 17.92 -11.75 5.53
C LEU A 62 17.40 -12.90 6.39
N PRO A 63 17.75 -13.03 7.69
CA PRO A 63 17.18 -14.06 8.54
C PRO A 63 15.65 -13.92 8.65
N TRP A 64 15.15 -12.68 8.79
CA TRP A 64 13.71 -12.41 8.79
C TRP A 64 13.02 -12.79 7.48
N ALA A 65 13.54 -12.35 6.35
CA ALA A 65 12.91 -12.60 5.06
C ALA A 65 12.96 -14.08 4.67
N PHE A 66 14.07 -14.79 4.90
CA PHE A 66 14.26 -16.16 4.43
C PHE A 66 13.96 -17.24 5.48
N GLY A 67 13.99 -16.91 6.78
CA GLY A 67 13.55 -17.78 7.88
C GLY A 67 12.04 -17.74 8.14
N GLY A 68 11.27 -17.16 7.22
CA GLY A 68 9.83 -16.94 7.36
C GLY A 68 8.96 -18.16 7.05
N VAL A 69 7.73 -18.15 7.58
CA VAL A 69 6.72 -19.21 7.42
C VAL A 69 5.76 -18.84 6.29
N TRP A 70 5.59 -19.75 5.35
CA TRP A 70 4.69 -19.58 4.19
C TRP A 70 3.34 -20.25 4.38
N ASN A 71 3.23 -21.21 5.29
CA ASN A 71 2.01 -22.01 5.46
C ASN A 71 1.52 -21.89 6.91
N ALA A 72 0.55 -21.01 7.13
CA ALA A 72 -0.14 -20.77 8.41
C ALA A 72 -1.48 -20.07 8.11
N GLY A 73 -2.55 -20.42 8.84
CA GLY A 73 -3.86 -19.79 8.66
C GLY A 73 -4.13 -18.59 9.57
N SER A 74 -3.21 -18.24 10.47
CA SER A 74 -3.28 -17.01 11.27
C SER A 74 -1.90 -16.55 11.71
N LEU A 75 -1.80 -15.30 12.17
CA LEU A 75 -0.59 -14.73 12.75
C LEU A 75 -0.17 -15.46 14.02
N THR A 76 -1.13 -15.87 14.86
CA THR A 76 -0.85 -16.64 16.08
C THR A 76 -0.19 -17.96 15.71
N GLU A 77 -0.75 -18.70 14.76
CA GLU A 77 -0.17 -19.96 14.29
C GLU A 77 1.20 -19.74 13.66
N CYS A 78 1.38 -18.69 12.85
CA CYS A 78 2.68 -18.37 12.29
C CYS A 78 3.73 -18.12 13.39
N ARG A 79 3.36 -17.41 14.46
CA ARG A 79 4.24 -17.15 15.61
C ARG A 79 4.54 -18.41 16.42
N GLU A 80 3.56 -19.30 16.60
CA GLU A 80 3.77 -20.62 17.23
C GLU A 80 4.83 -21.42 16.46
N VAL A 81 4.73 -21.46 15.14
CA VAL A 81 5.74 -22.11 14.27
C VAL A 81 7.11 -21.47 14.46
N LEU A 82 7.20 -20.15 14.33
CA LEU A 82 8.47 -19.44 14.49
C LEU A 82 9.10 -19.67 15.87
N PHE A 83 8.28 -19.69 16.93
CA PHE A 83 8.74 -19.95 18.29
C PHE A 83 9.30 -21.38 18.43
N SER A 84 8.64 -22.37 17.84
CA SER A 84 9.11 -23.77 17.85
C SER A 84 10.47 -23.97 17.18
N PHE A 85 10.81 -23.15 16.17
CA PHE A 85 12.06 -23.28 15.43
C PHE A 85 13.20 -22.44 16.00
N TYR A 86 12.90 -21.25 16.55
CA TYR A 86 13.92 -20.28 16.90
C TYR A 86 13.96 -19.88 18.39
N LYS A 87 13.12 -20.48 19.25
CA LYS A 87 13.05 -20.38 20.73
C LYS A 87 12.96 -18.97 21.36
N SER A 88 13.31 -17.90 20.65
CA SER A 88 13.36 -16.52 21.16
C SER A 88 13.20 -15.46 20.08
N SER A 89 13.34 -15.80 18.79
CA SER A 89 13.18 -14.81 17.72
C SER A 89 11.79 -14.89 17.09
N HIS A 90 11.01 -13.82 17.23
CA HIS A 90 10.02 -13.38 16.23
C HIS A 90 10.71 -13.00 14.90
N GLY A 91 11.93 -13.49 14.66
CA GLY A 91 12.87 -13.02 13.66
C GLY A 91 12.66 -13.68 12.30
N GLY A 92 11.47 -14.21 12.02
CA GLY A 92 11.05 -14.73 10.72
C GLY A 92 9.77 -14.05 10.24
N ALA A 93 9.66 -13.83 8.94
CA ALA A 93 8.49 -13.20 8.33
C ALA A 93 7.31 -14.16 8.23
N CYS A 94 6.10 -13.69 8.51
CA CYS A 94 4.87 -14.46 8.30
C CYS A 94 4.35 -14.30 6.87
N TRP A 95 5.04 -14.90 5.90
CA TRP A 95 4.66 -14.82 4.48
C TRP A 95 3.34 -15.51 4.15
N ALA A 96 2.84 -16.37 5.03
CA ALA A 96 1.55 -17.03 4.91
C ALA A 96 0.37 -16.06 4.67
N VAL A 97 0.44 -14.83 5.19
CA VAL A 97 -0.57 -13.80 4.89
C VAL A 97 -0.64 -13.46 3.40
N ILE A 98 0.51 -13.50 2.71
CA ILE A 98 0.57 -13.23 1.28
C ILE A 98 -0.08 -14.38 0.54
N GLU A 99 0.19 -15.63 0.91
CA GLU A 99 -0.46 -16.79 0.29
C GLU A 99 -1.98 -16.78 0.50
N ASP A 100 -2.45 -16.49 1.71
CA ASP A 100 -3.88 -16.41 2.03
C ASP A 100 -4.58 -15.23 1.32
N ARG A 101 -3.92 -14.06 1.23
CA ARG A 101 -4.55 -12.82 0.76
C ARG A 101 -4.07 -12.32 -0.61
N TRP A 102 -3.27 -13.08 -1.38
CA TRP A 102 -2.67 -12.57 -2.63
C TRP A 102 -3.72 -12.12 -3.66
N LEU A 103 -4.81 -12.88 -3.80
CA LEU A 103 -5.91 -12.54 -4.73
C LEU A 103 -6.59 -11.23 -4.33
N GLN A 104 -6.78 -11.02 -3.03
CA GLN A 104 -7.37 -9.80 -2.49
C GLN A 104 -6.41 -8.61 -2.64
N ILE A 105 -5.10 -8.80 -2.45
CA ILE A 105 -4.09 -7.76 -2.71
C ILE A 105 -4.05 -7.38 -4.20
N MET A 106 -4.23 -8.34 -5.11
CA MET A 106 -4.18 -8.10 -6.55
C MET A 106 -5.46 -7.53 -7.14
N PHE A 107 -6.62 -8.09 -6.78
CA PHE A 107 -7.91 -7.78 -7.41
C PHE A 107 -8.91 -7.08 -6.46
N GLY A 108 -8.59 -6.95 -5.19
CA GLY A 108 -9.49 -6.37 -4.20
C GLY A 108 -10.72 -7.23 -3.96
N PHE A 109 -11.90 -6.62 -4.01
CA PHE A 109 -13.20 -7.31 -3.86
C PHE A 109 -13.82 -7.73 -5.20
N TYR A 110 -13.01 -7.79 -6.26
CA TYR A 110 -13.50 -8.19 -7.58
C TYR A 110 -13.98 -9.65 -7.51
N PRO A 111 -15.13 -10.02 -8.11
CA PRO A 111 -15.64 -11.38 -8.00
C PRO A 111 -14.66 -12.42 -8.58
N PRO A 112 -14.34 -13.51 -7.86
CA PRO A 112 -13.29 -14.44 -8.23
C PRO A 112 -13.57 -15.18 -9.54
N GLU A 113 -14.84 -15.46 -9.84
CA GLU A 113 -15.26 -16.07 -11.10
C GLU A 113 -15.01 -15.17 -12.33
N LEU A 114 -14.72 -13.90 -12.11
CA LEU A 114 -14.52 -12.88 -13.14
C LEU A 114 -13.05 -12.43 -13.26
N TYR A 115 -12.10 -12.95 -12.47
CA TYR A 115 -10.69 -12.52 -12.51
C TYR A 115 -10.03 -12.62 -13.89
N TRP A 116 -10.50 -13.52 -14.74
CA TRP A 116 -10.02 -13.63 -16.12
C TRP A 116 -10.21 -12.32 -16.91
N ARG A 117 -11.16 -11.44 -16.54
CA ARG A 117 -11.47 -10.20 -17.26
C ARG A 117 -10.40 -9.12 -17.05
N PRO A 118 -10.02 -8.73 -15.81
CA PRO A 118 -8.90 -7.81 -15.61
C PRO A 118 -7.56 -8.41 -16.06
N VAL A 119 -7.35 -9.72 -15.90
CA VAL A 119 -6.16 -10.40 -16.42
C VAL A 119 -6.10 -10.30 -17.95
N LEU A 120 -7.21 -10.55 -18.63
CA LEU A 120 -7.29 -10.41 -20.09
C LEU A 120 -7.11 -8.95 -20.52
N ALA A 121 -7.74 -7.99 -19.82
CA ALA A 121 -7.56 -6.57 -20.10
C ALA A 121 -6.07 -6.19 -20.00
N PHE A 122 -5.40 -6.61 -18.93
CA PHE A 122 -3.97 -6.38 -18.75
C PHE A 122 -3.10 -7.09 -19.79
N ALA A 123 -3.44 -8.32 -20.21
CA ALA A 123 -2.74 -8.99 -21.31
C ALA A 123 -2.92 -8.24 -22.64
N LEU A 124 -4.14 -7.80 -22.95
CA LEU A 124 -4.47 -7.01 -24.14
C LEU A 124 -3.82 -5.62 -24.11
N PHE A 125 -3.52 -5.07 -22.92
CA PHE A 125 -2.75 -3.83 -22.80
C PHE A 125 -1.38 -3.96 -23.47
N PHE A 126 -0.66 -5.07 -23.22
CA PHE A 126 0.63 -5.29 -23.87
C PHE A 126 0.50 -5.47 -25.39
N VAL A 127 -0.60 -6.08 -25.85
CA VAL A 127 -0.91 -6.15 -27.28
C VAL A 127 -1.17 -4.75 -27.85
N ALA A 128 -1.88 -3.90 -27.12
CA ALA A 128 -2.12 -2.51 -27.49
C ALA A 128 -0.85 -1.63 -27.45
N LEU A 129 0.11 -1.95 -26.59
CA LEU A 129 1.40 -1.28 -26.55
C LEU A 129 2.39 -1.80 -27.60
N ALA A 130 2.21 -3.02 -28.11
CA ALA A 130 3.16 -3.64 -29.04
C ALA A 130 3.52 -2.78 -30.27
N PRO A 131 2.58 -2.07 -30.93
CA PRO A 131 2.90 -1.18 -32.07
C PRO A 131 3.79 0.00 -31.67
N VAL A 132 3.73 0.44 -30.41
CA VAL A 132 4.51 1.55 -29.89
C VAL A 132 5.88 1.07 -29.41
N LEU A 133 5.92 -0.04 -28.66
CA LEU A 133 7.16 -0.58 -28.08
C LEU A 133 8.04 -1.28 -29.14
N PHE A 134 7.42 -1.92 -30.13
CA PHE A 134 8.06 -2.78 -31.12
C PHE A 134 7.69 -2.38 -32.55
N ALA A 135 7.65 -1.07 -32.83
CA ALA A 135 7.27 -0.52 -34.14
C ALA A 135 8.03 -1.14 -35.35
N GLU A 136 9.25 -1.63 -35.15
CA GLU A 136 10.06 -2.30 -36.18
C GLU A 136 9.68 -3.77 -36.41
N LYS A 137 9.07 -4.43 -35.44
CA LYS A 137 8.77 -5.88 -35.47
C LYS A 137 7.29 -6.19 -35.67
N VAL A 138 6.42 -5.21 -35.49
CA VAL A 138 4.97 -5.37 -35.45
C VAL A 138 4.33 -4.59 -36.61
N PRO A 139 3.33 -5.15 -37.31
CA PRO A 139 2.67 -4.45 -38.40
C PRO A 139 1.95 -3.18 -37.91
N GLY A 140 2.12 -2.07 -38.64
CA GLY A 140 1.52 -0.78 -38.28
C GLY A 140 -0.01 -0.77 -38.19
N GLN A 141 -0.70 -1.76 -38.80
CA GLN A 141 -2.15 -1.92 -38.70
C GLN A 141 -2.63 -2.22 -37.27
N MET A 142 -1.77 -2.77 -36.40
CA MET A 142 -2.13 -3.02 -35.01
C MET A 142 -2.37 -1.74 -34.19
N ILE A 143 -2.01 -0.55 -34.70
CA ILE A 143 -2.35 0.72 -34.03
C ILE A 143 -3.86 0.95 -33.88
N TRP A 144 -4.67 0.37 -34.79
CA TRP A 144 -6.14 0.39 -34.66
C TRP A 144 -6.61 -0.36 -33.43
N PHE A 145 -5.90 -1.43 -33.04
CA PHE A 145 -6.18 -2.14 -31.81
C PHE A 145 -5.84 -1.26 -30.60
N SER A 146 -4.74 -0.51 -30.63
CA SER A 146 -4.41 0.46 -29.57
C SER A 146 -5.50 1.53 -29.38
N PHE A 147 -6.14 1.99 -30.46
CA PHE A 147 -7.28 2.91 -30.38
C PHE A 147 -8.57 2.26 -29.87
N ALA A 148 -8.81 1.00 -30.19
CA ALA A 148 -9.98 0.26 -29.70
C ALA A 148 -9.82 -0.19 -28.23
N TYR A 149 -8.58 -0.43 -27.79
CA TYR A 149 -8.26 -1.02 -26.50
C TYR A 149 -8.88 -0.30 -25.28
N PRO A 150 -8.86 1.05 -25.16
CA PRO A 150 -9.49 1.72 -24.02
C PRO A 150 -10.97 1.33 -23.83
N PHE A 151 -11.73 1.20 -24.93
CA PHE A 151 -13.12 0.79 -24.89
C PHE A 151 -13.29 -0.68 -24.54
N ILE A 152 -12.42 -1.55 -25.08
CA ILE A 152 -12.40 -2.98 -24.77
C ILE A 152 -12.05 -3.21 -23.30
N ALA A 153 -11.03 -2.52 -22.79
CA ALA A 153 -10.56 -2.65 -21.42
C ALA A 153 -11.62 -2.20 -20.41
N THR A 154 -12.26 -1.04 -20.63
CA THR A 154 -13.37 -0.59 -19.80
C THR A 154 -14.52 -1.59 -19.79
N TRP A 155 -14.87 -2.15 -20.95
CA TRP A 155 -15.92 -3.16 -21.05
C TRP A 155 -15.55 -4.50 -20.39
N LEU A 156 -14.29 -4.92 -20.46
CA LEU A 156 -13.83 -6.12 -19.75
C LEU A 156 -13.89 -5.94 -18.23
N ILE A 157 -13.37 -4.81 -17.72
CA ILE A 157 -13.23 -4.57 -16.28
C ILE A 157 -14.58 -4.30 -15.61
N TRP A 158 -15.37 -3.34 -16.12
CA TRP A 158 -16.66 -2.97 -15.54
C TRP A 158 -17.82 -3.83 -16.06
N GLY A 159 -17.69 -4.45 -17.22
CA GLY A 159 -18.79 -5.20 -17.83
C GLY A 159 -19.88 -4.33 -18.44
N GLY A 160 -21.10 -4.86 -18.42
CA GLY A 160 -22.28 -4.25 -19.02
C GLY A 160 -22.53 -4.64 -20.47
N SER A 161 -23.43 -3.90 -21.10
CA SER A 161 -23.82 -4.09 -22.49
C SER A 161 -22.67 -3.76 -23.45
N PHE A 162 -22.46 -4.60 -24.47
CA PHE A 162 -21.50 -4.36 -25.54
C PHE A 162 -21.77 -3.05 -26.31
N TRP A 163 -23.01 -2.58 -26.33
CA TRP A 163 -23.37 -1.35 -27.04
C TRP A 163 -22.74 -0.10 -26.43
N ALA A 164 -22.53 -0.07 -25.11
CA ALA A 164 -21.95 1.08 -24.43
C ALA A 164 -20.55 1.48 -24.96
N PRO A 165 -19.52 0.60 -24.96
CA PRO A 165 -18.20 0.94 -25.50
C PRO A 165 -18.24 1.26 -27.00
N PHE A 166 -19.09 0.57 -27.76
CA PHE A 166 -19.24 0.83 -29.20
C PHE A 166 -19.82 2.22 -29.48
N LEU A 167 -20.93 2.58 -28.84
CA LEU A 167 -21.56 3.88 -28.99
C LEU A 167 -20.67 5.01 -28.45
N ALA A 168 -19.87 4.75 -27.40
CA ALA A 168 -18.87 5.69 -26.92
C ALA A 168 -17.79 5.96 -27.98
N ALA A 169 -17.27 4.92 -28.64
CA ALA A 169 -16.31 5.06 -29.73
C ALA A 169 -16.90 5.80 -30.95
N MET A 170 -18.18 5.59 -31.27
CA MET A 170 -18.85 6.32 -32.36
C MET A 170 -18.90 7.83 -32.14
N GLY A 171 -18.85 8.32 -30.90
CA GLY A 171 -18.81 9.76 -30.61
C GLY A 171 -17.61 10.46 -31.25
N PHE A 172 -16.45 9.79 -31.30
CA PHE A 172 -15.28 10.30 -32.01
C PHE A 172 -15.49 10.35 -33.52
N ILE A 173 -16.16 9.33 -34.09
CA ILE A 173 -16.50 9.30 -35.52
C ILE A 173 -17.46 10.45 -35.85
N VAL A 174 -18.48 10.68 -35.02
CA VAL A 174 -19.41 11.81 -35.14
C VAL A 174 -18.66 13.14 -35.11
N GLY A 175 -17.71 13.31 -34.19
CA GLY A 175 -16.84 14.49 -34.16
C GLY A 175 -16.05 14.69 -35.45
N VAL A 176 -15.42 13.63 -35.98
CA VAL A 176 -14.66 13.69 -37.25
C VAL A 176 -15.58 14.01 -38.44
N LEU A 177 -16.77 13.43 -38.51
CA LEU A 177 -17.74 13.71 -39.55
C LEU A 177 -18.24 15.15 -39.47
N ALA A 178 -18.53 15.65 -38.27
CA ALA A 178 -18.91 17.03 -38.03
C ALA A 178 -17.78 17.99 -38.43
N HIS A 179 -16.53 17.70 -38.07
CA HIS A 179 -15.37 18.46 -38.52
C HIS A 179 -15.28 18.52 -40.06
N LYS A 180 -15.40 17.36 -40.74
CA LYS A 180 -15.34 17.29 -42.20
C LYS A 180 -16.50 18.03 -42.88
N ALA A 181 -17.70 17.99 -42.31
CA ALA A 181 -18.86 18.66 -42.85
C ALA A 181 -18.76 20.19 -42.64
N LEU A 182 -18.47 20.64 -41.42
CA LEU A 182 -18.33 22.05 -41.09
C LEU A 182 -17.12 22.70 -41.74
N GLY A 183 -16.00 21.99 -41.87
CA GLY A 183 -14.79 22.49 -42.51
C GLY A 183 -14.94 22.77 -44.01
N LYS A 184 -15.96 22.19 -44.67
CA LYS A 184 -16.29 22.55 -46.06
C LYS A 184 -17.00 23.90 -46.19
N ILE A 185 -17.63 24.36 -45.12
CA ILE A 185 -18.57 25.49 -45.14
C ILE A 185 -18.04 26.66 -44.29
N THR A 186 -17.23 26.38 -43.27
CA THR A 186 -16.78 27.33 -42.24
C THR A 186 -15.26 27.30 -42.07
N GLY A 187 -14.72 28.30 -41.36
CA GLY A 187 -13.29 28.35 -41.05
C GLY A 187 -12.82 27.29 -40.04
N PRO A 188 -11.50 27.06 -39.91
CA PRO A 188 -10.94 25.96 -39.09
C PRO A 188 -11.35 26.00 -37.62
N ILE A 189 -11.48 27.20 -37.04
CA ILE A 189 -11.87 27.38 -35.64
C ILE A 189 -13.30 26.89 -35.41
N VAL A 190 -14.23 27.27 -36.28
CA VAL A 190 -15.64 26.90 -36.18
C VAL A 190 -15.82 25.40 -36.42
N ALA A 191 -15.09 24.83 -37.37
CA ALA A 191 -15.11 23.39 -37.62
C ALA A 191 -14.60 22.58 -36.43
N ASN A 192 -13.50 23.00 -35.79
CA ASN A 192 -12.96 22.34 -34.58
C ASN A 192 -13.91 22.44 -33.39
N LEU A 193 -14.43 23.64 -33.10
CA LEU A 193 -15.38 23.83 -32.00
C LEU A 193 -16.67 23.04 -32.25
N GLY A 194 -17.20 23.08 -33.47
CA GLY A 194 -18.40 22.34 -33.84
C GLY A 194 -18.20 20.82 -33.76
N ALA A 195 -17.02 20.31 -34.08
CA ALA A 195 -16.69 18.88 -33.92
C ALA A 195 -16.68 18.45 -32.44
N VAL A 196 -16.08 19.25 -31.57
CA VAL A 196 -16.08 19.01 -30.11
C VAL A 196 -17.50 19.06 -29.57
N VAL A 197 -18.28 20.08 -29.92
CA VAL A 197 -19.67 20.21 -29.50
C VAL A 197 -20.51 19.02 -29.99
N ALA A 198 -20.33 18.58 -31.24
CA ALA A 198 -21.06 17.42 -31.77
C ALA A 198 -20.73 16.14 -31.00
N ALA A 199 -19.45 15.89 -30.68
CA ALA A 199 -19.04 14.74 -29.88
C ALA A 199 -19.60 14.81 -28.44
N LEU A 200 -19.54 15.98 -27.80
CA LEU A 200 -20.11 16.18 -26.46
C LEU A 200 -21.63 15.98 -26.46
N LEU A 201 -22.35 16.50 -27.45
CA LEU A 201 -23.79 16.27 -27.60
C LEU A 201 -24.11 14.79 -27.83
N TRP A 202 -23.28 14.10 -28.60
CA TRP A 202 -23.42 12.65 -28.79
C TRP A 202 -23.35 11.90 -27.46
N TRP A 203 -22.29 12.11 -26.68
CA TRP A 203 -22.13 11.43 -25.39
C TRP A 203 -23.16 11.86 -24.34
N ALA A 204 -23.52 13.15 -24.28
CA ALA A 204 -24.40 13.69 -23.25
C ALA A 204 -25.90 13.45 -23.49
N ALA A 205 -26.35 13.38 -24.76
CA ALA A 205 -27.78 13.36 -25.07
C ALA A 205 -28.23 12.21 -25.98
N ILE A 206 -27.36 11.69 -26.85
CA ILE A 206 -27.76 10.73 -27.90
C ILE A 206 -27.42 9.29 -27.50
N MET A 207 -26.25 9.07 -26.90
CA MET A 207 -25.74 7.75 -26.58
C MET A 207 -26.68 6.94 -25.66
N GLY A 208 -27.15 7.55 -24.57
CA GLY A 208 -28.01 6.90 -23.56
C GLY A 208 -29.31 6.35 -24.15
N PRO A 209 -30.15 7.19 -24.80
CA PRO A 209 -31.40 6.74 -25.41
C PRO A 209 -31.22 5.59 -26.44
N ILE A 210 -30.15 5.63 -27.24
CA ILE A 210 -29.87 4.55 -28.20
C ILE A 210 -29.50 3.26 -27.48
N ASN A 211 -28.62 3.33 -26.47
CA ASN A 211 -28.23 2.17 -25.67
C ASN A 211 -29.44 1.50 -25.00
N ASP A 212 -30.28 2.30 -24.36
CA ASP A 212 -31.45 1.82 -23.62
C ASP A 212 -32.49 1.22 -24.58
N GLY A 213 -32.70 1.85 -25.74
CA GLY A 213 -33.58 1.32 -26.79
C GLY A 213 -33.11 -0.04 -27.33
N LEU A 214 -31.80 -0.21 -27.56
CA LEU A 214 -31.23 -1.48 -28.01
C LEU A 214 -31.37 -2.58 -26.96
N ASN A 215 -31.05 -2.27 -25.69
CA ASN A 215 -31.18 -3.23 -24.60
C ASN A 215 -32.65 -3.63 -24.39
N LYS A 216 -33.59 -2.68 -24.47
CA LYS A 216 -35.03 -2.97 -24.39
C LYS A 216 -35.49 -3.90 -25.50
N MET A 217 -35.12 -3.62 -26.75
CA MET A 217 -35.53 -4.42 -27.91
C MET A 217 -35.06 -5.87 -27.83
N ILE A 218 -33.82 -6.09 -27.38
CA ILE A 218 -33.26 -7.44 -27.21
C ILE A 218 -33.86 -8.11 -25.97
N GLY A 219 -33.98 -7.35 -24.87
CA GLY A 219 -34.44 -7.85 -23.60
C GLY A 219 -35.90 -8.30 -23.63
N SER A 220 -36.79 -7.53 -24.25
CA SER A 220 -38.22 -7.88 -24.33
C SER A 220 -38.45 -9.25 -24.97
N GLY A 221 -37.62 -9.66 -25.93
CA GLY A 221 -37.71 -10.98 -26.55
C GLY A 221 -37.27 -12.15 -25.65
N ARG A 222 -36.57 -11.89 -24.54
CA ARG A 222 -36.03 -12.90 -23.62
C ARG A 222 -36.77 -13.00 -22.30
N LEU A 223 -37.69 -12.08 -22.02
CA LEU A 223 -38.36 -11.90 -20.73
C LEU A 223 -38.97 -13.20 -20.17
N GLU A 224 -39.83 -13.85 -20.95
CA GLU A 224 -40.53 -15.08 -20.52
C GLU A 224 -39.55 -16.22 -20.21
N SER A 225 -38.56 -16.43 -21.09
CA SER A 225 -37.54 -17.47 -20.89
C SER A 225 -36.71 -17.23 -19.62
N ALA A 226 -36.38 -15.97 -19.32
CA ALA A 226 -35.58 -15.61 -18.15
C ALA A 226 -36.36 -15.83 -16.84
N ILE A 227 -37.65 -15.46 -16.82
CA ILE A 227 -38.53 -15.71 -15.67
C ILE A 227 -38.60 -17.22 -15.38
N ALA A 228 -38.83 -18.04 -16.41
CA ALA A 228 -38.93 -19.49 -16.24
C ALA A 228 -37.65 -20.10 -15.65
N THR A 229 -36.48 -19.76 -16.19
CA THR A 229 -35.19 -20.27 -15.68
C THR A 229 -34.91 -19.84 -14.24
N LEU A 230 -35.22 -18.59 -13.88
CA LEU A 230 -34.98 -18.09 -12.53
C LEU A 230 -35.93 -18.68 -11.49
N GLN A 231 -37.19 -18.96 -11.88
CA GLN A 231 -38.13 -19.67 -11.00
C GLN A 231 -37.65 -21.09 -10.69
N GLU A 232 -37.10 -21.81 -11.67
CA GLU A 232 -36.51 -23.13 -11.46
C GLU A 232 -35.30 -23.06 -10.52
N ALA A 233 -34.39 -22.11 -10.76
CA ALA A 233 -33.22 -21.90 -9.90
C ALA A 233 -33.60 -21.51 -8.46
N ALA A 234 -34.66 -20.74 -8.27
CA ALA A 234 -35.16 -20.34 -6.95
C ALA A 234 -35.62 -21.53 -6.08
N VAL A 235 -36.04 -22.63 -6.72
CA VAL A 235 -36.41 -23.88 -6.04
C VAL A 235 -35.19 -24.77 -5.75
N ARG A 236 -34.24 -24.86 -6.70
CA ARG A 236 -33.06 -25.74 -6.58
C ARG A 236 -31.97 -25.21 -5.64
N LEU A 237 -31.59 -23.94 -5.79
CA LEU A 237 -30.44 -23.35 -5.07
C LEU A 237 -30.51 -23.44 -3.54
N PRO A 238 -31.67 -23.29 -2.86
CA PRO A 238 -31.74 -23.47 -1.40
C PRO A 238 -31.24 -24.84 -0.92
N ALA A 239 -31.53 -25.92 -1.67
CA ALA A 239 -31.09 -27.26 -1.31
C ALA A 239 -29.56 -27.44 -1.50
N GLU A 240 -28.98 -26.78 -2.51
CA GLU A 240 -27.52 -26.77 -2.72
C GLU A 240 -26.79 -26.00 -1.62
N VAL A 241 -27.33 -24.86 -1.17
CA VAL A 241 -26.76 -24.11 -0.04
C VAL A 241 -26.76 -24.96 1.22
N ALA A 242 -27.89 -25.60 1.56
CA ALA A 242 -27.98 -26.46 2.75
C ALA A 242 -27.01 -27.66 2.69
N ALA A 243 -26.78 -28.24 1.51
CA ALA A 243 -25.82 -29.32 1.33
C ALA A 243 -24.37 -28.86 1.55
N MET A 244 -24.02 -27.64 1.11
CA MET A 244 -22.69 -27.06 1.32
C MET A 244 -22.45 -26.64 2.77
N GLU A 245 -23.48 -26.10 3.44
CA GLU A 245 -23.42 -25.78 4.88
C GLU A 245 -23.12 -27.04 5.72
N ALA A 246 -23.71 -28.20 5.36
CA ALA A 246 -23.41 -29.47 6.02
C ALA A 246 -21.94 -29.91 5.83
N ILE A 247 -21.37 -29.73 4.64
CA ILE A 247 -19.93 -30.00 4.38
C ILE A 247 -19.06 -29.04 5.20
N SER A 248 -19.46 -27.77 5.33
CA SER A 248 -18.75 -26.79 6.15
C SER A 248 -18.73 -27.18 7.64
N GLU A 249 -19.83 -27.72 8.17
CA GLU A 249 -19.89 -28.23 9.55
C GLU A 249 -18.96 -29.45 9.74
N GLU A 250 -18.90 -30.36 8.77
CA GLU A 250 -17.98 -31.51 8.78
C GLU A 250 -16.52 -31.07 8.82
N GLN A 251 -16.14 -30.10 7.98
CA GLN A 251 -14.78 -29.53 7.96
C GLN A 251 -14.44 -28.82 9.28
N ALA A 252 -15.39 -28.07 9.86
CA ALA A 252 -15.19 -27.43 11.16
C ALA A 252 -14.91 -28.45 12.27
N SER A 253 -15.60 -29.60 12.26
CA SER A 253 -15.34 -30.70 13.18
C SER A 253 -13.94 -31.31 12.96
N GLY A 254 -13.54 -31.52 11.71
CA GLY A 254 -12.21 -32.05 11.39
C GLY A 254 -11.08 -31.12 11.82
N ILE A 255 -11.27 -29.79 11.66
CA ILE A 255 -10.33 -28.79 12.17
C ILE A 255 -10.25 -28.85 13.70
N ALA A 256 -11.38 -28.98 14.41
CA ALA A 256 -11.40 -29.05 15.87
C ALA A 256 -10.60 -30.27 16.40
N GLU A 257 -10.81 -31.45 15.81
CA GLU A 257 -10.06 -32.66 16.15
C GLU A 257 -8.56 -32.50 15.88
N ALA A 258 -8.21 -31.94 14.72
CA ALA A 258 -6.82 -31.71 14.34
C ALA A 258 -6.11 -30.69 15.26
N VAL A 259 -6.84 -29.68 15.76
CA VAL A 259 -6.36 -28.71 16.76
C VAL A 259 -6.14 -29.38 18.10
N GLU A 260 -7.03 -30.29 18.52
CA GLU A 260 -6.86 -31.05 19.77
C GLU A 260 -5.55 -31.88 19.74
N VAL A 261 -5.28 -32.57 18.62
CA VAL A 261 -4.01 -33.29 18.42
C VAL A 261 -2.81 -32.35 18.46
N LYS A 262 -2.89 -31.20 17.79
CA LYS A 262 -1.84 -30.16 17.81
C LYS A 262 -1.54 -29.72 19.24
N ASN A 263 -2.57 -29.39 20.00
CA ASN A 263 -2.44 -28.93 21.39
C ASN A 263 -1.84 -30.01 22.28
N GLY A 264 -2.20 -31.29 22.08
CA GLY A 264 -1.57 -32.41 22.78
C GLY A 264 -0.08 -32.57 22.47
N LEU A 265 0.34 -32.31 21.21
CA LEU A 265 1.77 -32.31 20.83
C LEU A 265 2.53 -31.12 21.43
N LEU A 266 1.90 -29.95 21.51
CA LEU A 266 2.51 -28.80 22.19
C LEU A 266 2.69 -29.08 23.69
N GLN A 267 1.68 -29.66 24.34
CA GLN A 267 1.76 -30.04 25.74
C GLN A 267 2.91 -31.04 25.99
N SER A 268 3.09 -32.05 25.13
CA SER A 268 4.20 -33.00 25.30
C SER A 268 5.57 -32.36 25.10
N MET A 269 5.69 -31.38 24.19
CA MET A 269 6.91 -30.59 24.03
C MET A 269 7.17 -29.69 25.24
N ASP A 270 6.13 -29.09 25.83
CA ASP A 270 6.24 -28.28 27.03
C ASP A 270 6.65 -29.13 28.25
N GLU A 271 6.12 -30.35 28.37
CA GLU A 271 6.52 -31.32 29.39
C GLU A 271 8.00 -31.69 29.29
N ILE A 272 8.54 -31.86 28.07
CA ILE A 272 9.98 -32.07 27.85
C ILE A 272 10.80 -30.84 28.26
N ARG A 273 10.25 -29.63 28.05
CA ARG A 273 10.93 -28.35 28.32
C ARG A 273 10.66 -27.79 29.73
N ILE A 274 10.00 -28.54 30.61
CA ILE A 274 9.58 -28.04 31.92
C ILE A 274 10.76 -27.50 32.76
N GLU A 275 11.89 -28.21 32.73
CA GLU A 275 13.13 -27.82 33.43
C GLU A 275 13.74 -26.54 32.84
N GLU A 276 13.68 -26.38 31.52
CA GLU A 276 14.14 -25.17 30.83
C GLU A 276 13.32 -23.94 31.25
N PHE A 277 11.99 -24.05 31.25
CA PHE A 277 11.10 -22.96 31.66
C PHE A 277 11.28 -22.59 33.13
N ALA A 278 11.54 -23.58 33.97
CA ALA A 278 11.66 -23.35 35.39
C ALA A 278 13.00 -22.68 35.76
N ILE A 279 14.09 -23.00 35.04
CA ILE A 279 15.35 -22.24 35.13
C ILE A 279 15.20 -20.84 34.53
N GLU A 280 14.48 -20.69 33.42
CA GLU A 280 14.22 -19.38 32.81
C GLU A 280 13.50 -18.44 33.77
N ALA A 281 12.51 -18.94 34.51
CA ALA A 281 11.83 -18.16 35.56
C ALA A 281 12.81 -17.66 36.63
N GLN A 282 13.79 -18.48 37.04
CA GLN A 282 14.82 -18.06 38.00
C GLN A 282 15.75 -16.97 37.45
N ILE A 283 16.00 -16.97 36.14
CA ILE A 283 16.77 -15.94 35.44
C ILE A 283 15.96 -14.65 35.36
N GLU A 284 14.70 -14.71 34.92
CA GLU A 284 13.84 -13.54 34.72
C GLU A 284 13.68 -12.74 36.02
N THR A 285 13.38 -13.40 37.14
CA THR A 285 13.28 -12.74 38.45
C THR A 285 14.57 -11.98 38.81
N LYS A 286 15.74 -12.59 38.56
CA LYS A 286 17.03 -11.96 38.88
C LYS A 286 17.38 -10.82 37.92
N GLU A 287 16.97 -10.92 36.65
CA GLU A 287 17.12 -9.83 35.67
C GLU A 287 16.19 -8.64 35.96
N VAL A 288 14.98 -8.89 36.51
CA VAL A 288 14.09 -7.82 37.01
C VAL A 288 14.74 -7.11 38.19
N ALA A 289 15.19 -7.86 39.20
CA ALA A 289 15.89 -7.30 40.37
C ALA A 289 17.16 -6.54 39.97
N LEU A 290 17.94 -7.08 39.03
CA LEU A 290 19.13 -6.41 38.48
C LEU A 290 18.78 -5.07 37.82
N ARG A 291 17.68 -5.01 37.05
CA ARG A 291 17.22 -3.76 36.43
C ARG A 291 16.82 -2.71 37.46
N GLN A 292 16.16 -3.12 38.55
CA GLN A 292 15.82 -2.19 39.64
C GLN A 292 17.08 -1.66 40.34
N LEU A 293 18.09 -2.51 40.56
CA LEU A 293 19.37 -2.09 41.13
C LEU A 293 20.15 -1.12 40.22
N VAL A 294 20.14 -1.37 38.91
CA VAL A 294 20.71 -0.44 37.93
C VAL A 294 19.95 0.89 37.93
N GLY A 295 18.62 0.85 38.02
CA GLY A 295 17.81 2.07 38.16
C GLY A 295 18.14 2.85 39.45
N ALA A 296 18.34 2.15 40.57
CA ALA A 296 18.74 2.77 41.82
C ALA A 296 20.14 3.40 41.72
N GLU A 297 21.06 2.77 40.99
CA GLU A 297 22.39 3.33 40.72
C GLU A 297 22.32 4.60 39.84
N GLU A 298 21.47 4.60 38.81
CA GLU A 298 21.22 5.78 37.96
C GLU A 298 20.60 6.93 38.77
N SER A 299 19.63 6.63 39.64
CA SER A 299 19.04 7.64 40.54
C SER A 299 20.06 8.24 41.52
N LEU A 300 21.05 7.47 41.98
CA LEU A 300 22.15 8.00 42.79
C LEU A 300 23.11 8.87 41.98
N ASP A 301 23.37 8.55 40.72
CA ASP A 301 24.20 9.38 39.84
C ASP A 301 23.54 10.73 39.53
N ASP A 302 22.22 10.73 39.30
CA ASP A 302 21.45 11.97 39.15
C ASP A 302 21.42 12.81 40.44
N LEU A 303 21.29 12.14 41.59
CA LEU A 303 21.34 12.81 42.90
C LEU A 303 22.72 13.44 43.12
N ALA A 304 23.80 12.70 42.84
CA ALA A 304 25.17 13.17 42.95
C ALA A 304 25.43 14.37 42.01
N ALA A 305 24.88 14.37 40.81
CA ALA A 305 24.97 15.48 39.87
C ALA A 305 24.28 16.75 40.41
N ILE A 306 23.09 16.61 40.99
CA ILE A 306 22.37 17.73 41.64
C ILE A 306 23.20 18.29 42.80
N LEU A 307 23.68 17.44 43.70
CA LEU A 307 24.44 17.91 44.87
C LEU A 307 25.77 18.55 44.50
N ASN A 308 26.43 18.07 43.44
CA ASN A 308 27.66 18.67 42.94
C ASN A 308 27.43 20.04 42.27
N ASP A 309 26.30 20.26 41.60
CA ASP A 309 25.93 21.56 41.02
C ASP A 309 25.70 22.63 42.10
N TRP A 310 25.27 22.19 43.30
CA TRP A 310 24.99 23.05 44.44
C TRP A 310 26.12 23.10 45.49
N ASP A 311 27.25 22.41 45.26
CA ASP A 311 28.35 22.25 46.23
C ASP A 311 27.85 21.74 47.61
N GLY A 312 26.88 20.80 47.57
CA GLY A 312 26.19 20.25 48.73
C GLY A 312 24.67 20.34 48.62
N SER A 313 23.99 20.56 49.76
CA SER A 313 22.53 20.60 49.82
C SER A 313 21.96 21.81 49.06
N PRO A 314 20.96 21.64 48.16
CA PRO A 314 20.40 22.75 47.39
C PRO A 314 19.75 23.79 48.30
N THR A 315 20.44 24.91 48.51
CA THR A 315 19.99 25.96 49.43
C THR A 315 20.18 27.34 48.79
N ALA A 316 19.18 28.21 48.96
CA ALA A 316 19.26 29.59 48.51
C ALA A 316 19.94 30.47 49.58
N ALA A 317 20.79 31.41 49.17
CA ALA A 317 21.39 32.39 50.08
C ALA A 317 20.31 33.29 50.72
N SER A 318 20.60 33.83 51.90
CA SER A 318 19.64 34.66 52.66
C SER A 318 19.18 35.94 51.94
N ASP A 319 19.91 36.36 50.91
CA ASP A 319 19.65 37.54 50.06
C ASP A 319 19.30 37.17 48.60
N ALA A 320 19.01 35.89 48.33
CA ALA A 320 18.69 35.38 47.01
C ALA A 320 17.34 35.90 46.46
N SER A 321 17.20 35.94 45.13
CA SER A 321 15.96 36.36 44.48
C SER A 321 14.86 35.30 44.61
N GLU A 322 13.58 35.67 44.50
CA GLU A 322 12.46 34.71 44.50
C GLU A 322 12.63 33.60 43.44
N ALA A 323 13.25 33.92 42.31
CA ALA A 323 13.56 32.95 41.25
C ALA A 323 14.64 31.94 41.66
N ASP A 324 15.63 32.35 42.44
CA ASP A 324 16.70 31.47 42.93
C ASP A 324 16.23 30.59 44.10
N VAL A 325 15.33 31.11 44.93
CA VAL A 325 14.63 30.33 45.96
C VAL A 325 13.79 29.22 45.33
N SER A 326 13.03 29.53 44.27
CA SER A 326 12.24 28.54 43.54
C SER A 326 13.13 27.45 42.92
N LYS A 327 14.28 27.81 42.34
CA LYS A 327 15.23 26.82 41.78
C LYS A 327 15.81 25.89 42.84
N ALA A 328 16.14 26.41 44.02
CA ALA A 328 16.64 25.59 45.13
C ALA A 328 15.57 24.62 45.67
N GLN A 329 14.31 25.07 45.72
CA GLN A 329 13.17 24.23 46.08
C GLN A 329 12.95 23.10 45.05
N ASP A 330 12.91 23.43 43.76
CA ASP A 330 12.77 22.44 42.69
C ASP A 330 13.90 21.39 42.72
N ALA A 331 15.15 21.83 42.97
CA ALA A 331 16.29 20.93 43.10
C ALA A 331 16.20 20.04 44.35
N THR A 332 15.69 20.57 45.46
CA THR A 332 15.46 19.81 46.71
C THR A 332 14.35 18.77 46.54
N ASP A 333 13.25 19.13 45.87
CA ASP A 333 12.14 18.21 45.61
C ASP A 333 12.58 17.08 44.68
N ARG A 334 13.35 17.40 43.63
CA ARG A 334 13.95 16.38 42.74
C ARG A 334 14.93 15.47 43.48
N ALA A 335 15.82 16.03 44.29
CA ALA A 335 16.75 15.23 45.09
C ALA A 335 16.02 14.31 46.08
N SER A 336 14.96 14.78 46.71
CA SER A 336 14.14 13.98 47.63
C SER A 336 13.38 12.86 46.91
N GLY A 337 12.87 13.13 45.70
CA GLY A 337 12.27 12.12 44.83
C GLY A 337 13.26 11.01 44.46
N LEU A 338 14.46 11.38 44.02
CA LEU A 338 15.51 10.40 43.68
C LEU A 338 15.93 9.54 44.87
N ILE A 339 16.02 10.11 46.08
CA ILE A 339 16.32 9.35 47.31
C ILE A 339 15.22 8.32 47.60
N GLN A 340 13.95 8.71 47.42
CA GLN A 340 12.81 7.81 47.57
C GLN A 340 12.85 6.69 46.52
N ASP A 341 13.11 7.03 45.25
CA ASP A 341 13.20 6.07 44.15
C ASP A 341 14.27 4.99 44.42
N VAL A 342 15.45 5.38 44.94
CA VAL A 342 16.52 4.43 45.32
C VAL A 342 16.03 3.43 46.38
N SER A 343 15.34 3.92 47.40
CA SER A 343 14.82 3.06 48.47
C SER A 343 13.72 2.12 47.98
N ASP A 344 12.83 2.61 47.12
CA ASP A 344 11.70 1.83 46.59
C ASP A 344 12.20 0.76 45.62
N LEU A 345 13.12 1.10 44.70
CA LEU A 345 13.70 0.14 43.75
C LEU A 345 14.47 -0.99 44.44
N ILE A 346 15.24 -0.69 45.49
CA ILE A 346 15.92 -1.73 46.28
C ILE A 346 14.90 -2.58 47.05
N GLY A 347 13.83 -1.97 47.55
CA GLY A 347 12.73 -2.68 48.22
C GLY A 347 11.99 -3.64 47.30
N ASP A 348 11.71 -3.21 46.08
CA ASP A 348 11.09 -4.04 45.05
C ASP A 348 12.00 -5.22 44.68
N ALA A 349 13.32 -4.98 44.55
CA ALA A 349 14.30 -6.03 44.26
C ALA A 349 14.38 -7.10 45.36
N ILE A 350 14.23 -6.71 46.62
CA ILE A 350 14.12 -7.65 47.75
C ILE A 350 12.85 -8.49 47.59
N GLY A 351 11.71 -7.84 47.30
CA GLY A 351 10.42 -8.50 47.12
C GLY A 351 10.43 -9.55 46.00
N ASP A 352 11.03 -9.21 44.85
CA ASP A 352 11.11 -10.12 43.71
C ASP A 352 11.95 -11.37 44.04
N ILE A 353 13.08 -11.20 44.71
CA ILE A 353 13.96 -12.33 45.08
C ILE A 353 13.37 -13.15 46.23
N GLU A 354 12.73 -12.51 47.21
CA GLU A 354 12.11 -13.21 48.33
C GLU A 354 10.94 -14.08 47.89
N ASN A 355 10.16 -13.68 46.89
CA ASN A 355 8.98 -14.42 46.48
C ASN A 355 9.26 -15.46 45.40
N ASP A 356 10.13 -15.16 44.43
CA ASP A 356 10.21 -15.94 43.19
C ASP A 356 11.56 -16.68 42.98
N THR A 357 12.53 -16.52 43.88
CA THR A 357 13.77 -17.32 43.86
C THR A 357 13.70 -18.54 44.78
N VAL A 358 14.19 -19.68 44.30
CA VAL A 358 14.37 -20.92 45.08
C VAL A 358 15.84 -21.15 45.45
N ASP A 359 16.08 -21.97 46.48
CA ASP A 359 17.45 -22.32 46.88
C ASP A 359 18.09 -23.36 45.95
N PRO A 360 19.42 -23.33 45.77
CA PRO A 360 20.14 -24.26 44.88
C PRO A 360 19.86 -25.75 45.14
N SER A 361 19.59 -26.14 46.39
CA SER A 361 19.23 -27.54 46.70
C SER A 361 17.91 -27.98 46.07
N VAL A 362 16.94 -27.07 45.94
CA VAL A 362 15.66 -27.31 45.27
C VAL A 362 15.86 -27.31 43.75
N VAL A 363 16.81 -26.50 43.25
CA VAL A 363 17.23 -26.54 41.84
C VAL A 363 17.69 -27.94 41.45
N VAL A 364 18.57 -28.55 42.25
CA VAL A 364 19.07 -29.92 42.02
C VAL A 364 17.96 -30.96 41.97
N THR A 365 17.03 -30.95 42.92
CA THR A 365 16.06 -32.05 43.10
C THR A 365 14.82 -31.92 42.23
N ASP A 366 14.41 -30.69 41.93
CA ASP A 366 13.08 -30.43 41.39
C ASP A 366 13.13 -29.74 40.02
N LEU A 367 14.22 -29.05 39.68
CA LEU A 367 14.29 -28.19 38.49
C LEU A 367 15.24 -28.70 37.41
N VAL A 368 16.29 -29.45 37.77
CA VAL A 368 17.27 -29.98 36.81
C VAL A 368 17.52 -31.48 36.95
N ALA A 369 16.72 -32.18 37.76
CA ALA A 369 17.00 -33.55 38.16
C ALA A 369 17.08 -34.52 36.97
N THR A 370 16.26 -34.30 35.94
CA THR A 370 16.22 -35.15 34.74
C THR A 370 17.40 -34.82 33.84
N ALA A 371 17.62 -33.55 33.51
CA ALA A 371 18.76 -33.12 32.70
C ALA A 371 20.10 -33.47 33.35
N ALA A 372 20.21 -33.35 34.68
CA ALA A 372 21.43 -33.70 35.43
C ALA A 372 21.72 -35.21 35.43
N ALA A 373 20.71 -36.06 35.20
CA ALA A 373 20.90 -37.49 35.02
C ALA A 373 21.58 -37.81 33.67
N GLU A 374 21.33 -36.98 32.64
CA GLU A 374 21.92 -37.11 31.31
C GLU A 374 23.28 -36.41 31.20
N ASP A 375 23.40 -35.20 31.75
CA ASP A 375 24.64 -34.44 31.87
C ASP A 375 24.97 -34.12 33.34
N PRO A 376 25.80 -34.96 33.99
CA PRO A 376 26.23 -34.73 35.37
C PRO A 376 27.00 -33.42 35.59
N SER A 377 27.49 -32.75 34.53
CA SER A 377 28.22 -31.48 34.67
C SER A 377 27.32 -30.34 35.15
N ILE A 378 26.00 -30.43 34.92
CA ILE A 378 24.99 -29.47 35.40
C ILE A 378 25.06 -29.33 36.93
N LEU A 379 25.30 -30.44 37.64
CA LEU A 379 25.40 -30.41 39.11
C LEU A 379 26.57 -29.56 39.60
N ALA A 380 27.67 -29.52 38.84
CA ALA A 380 28.84 -28.72 39.21
C ALA A 380 28.57 -27.21 39.06
N ASP A 381 27.73 -26.80 38.10
CA ASP A 381 27.34 -25.41 37.95
C ASP A 381 26.28 -25.00 38.97
N VAL A 382 25.36 -25.92 39.33
CA VAL A 382 24.39 -25.67 40.41
C VAL A 382 25.09 -25.47 41.75
N ASP A 383 26.18 -26.21 42.01
CA ASP A 383 27.03 -25.99 43.19
C ASP A 383 27.72 -24.61 43.20
N ALA A 384 27.83 -23.94 42.04
CA ALA A 384 28.37 -22.59 41.92
C ALA A 384 27.30 -21.49 42.14
N LEU A 385 26.01 -21.85 42.23
CA LEU A 385 24.94 -20.88 42.48
C LEU A 385 24.98 -20.33 43.92
N VAL A 386 24.59 -19.07 44.01
CA VAL A 386 24.51 -18.34 45.28
C VAL A 386 23.19 -18.73 45.98
N THR A 387 23.20 -18.88 47.31
CA THR A 387 21.97 -19.20 48.06
C THR A 387 21.01 -18.01 48.07
N LYS A 388 19.72 -18.26 48.24
CA LYS A 388 18.73 -17.17 48.32
C LYS A 388 19.07 -16.16 49.42
N SER A 389 19.51 -16.65 50.58
CA SER A 389 19.94 -15.79 51.70
C SER A 389 21.11 -14.89 51.34
N THR A 390 22.07 -15.39 50.54
CA THR A 390 23.27 -14.62 50.17
C THR A 390 23.00 -13.58 49.09
N LEU A 391 21.86 -13.65 48.40
CA LEU A 391 21.35 -12.57 47.54
C LEU A 391 20.53 -11.53 48.32
N ILE A 392 19.70 -11.95 49.29
CA ILE A 392 18.81 -11.05 50.04
C ILE A 392 19.54 -10.25 51.12
N GLU A 393 20.45 -10.87 51.87
CA GLU A 393 21.14 -10.20 52.99
C GLU A 393 21.89 -8.91 52.56
N PRO A 394 22.64 -8.89 51.44
CA PRO A 394 23.24 -7.66 50.93
C PRO A 394 22.20 -6.59 50.55
N LEU A 395 21.07 -6.99 49.98
CA LEU A 395 20.00 -6.08 49.57
C LEU A 395 19.32 -5.41 50.77
N VAL A 396 19.02 -6.17 51.82
CA VAL A 396 18.47 -5.60 53.07
C VAL A 396 19.45 -4.61 53.68
N THR A 397 20.74 -4.94 53.67
CA THR A 397 21.80 -4.03 54.16
C THR A 397 21.93 -2.77 53.29
N LEU A 398 21.68 -2.87 51.99
CA LEU A 398 21.61 -1.71 51.09
C LEU A 398 20.38 -0.86 51.38
N GLN A 399 19.22 -1.48 51.58
CA GLN A 399 17.97 -0.78 51.89
C GLN A 399 18.07 0.01 53.19
N GLU A 400 18.61 -0.59 54.25
CA GLU A 400 18.87 0.10 55.53
C GLU A 400 19.78 1.32 55.35
N ARG A 401 20.77 1.24 54.45
CA ARG A 401 21.65 2.38 54.15
C ARG A 401 20.98 3.42 53.26
N ALA A 402 20.19 3.01 52.27
CA ALA A 402 19.44 3.90 51.40
C ALA A 402 18.43 4.75 52.20
N THR A 403 17.72 4.14 53.16
CA THR A 403 16.81 4.87 54.06
C THR A 403 17.50 5.90 54.97
N GLY A 404 18.82 5.77 55.16
CA GLY A 404 19.65 6.73 55.88
C GLY A 404 20.12 7.93 55.05
N ILE A 405 19.98 7.88 53.72
CA ILE A 405 20.37 8.97 52.83
C ILE A 405 19.33 10.09 52.89
N THR A 406 19.81 11.31 53.06
CA THR A 406 19.03 12.55 53.04
C THR A 406 19.65 13.56 52.08
N THR A 407 18.95 14.66 51.79
CA THR A 407 19.46 15.79 50.99
C THR A 407 20.64 16.54 51.62
N GLN A 408 21.07 16.16 52.83
CA GLN A 408 22.24 16.70 53.54
C GLN A 408 23.43 15.71 53.58
N SER A 409 23.28 14.52 52.99
CA SER A 409 24.34 13.51 52.97
C SER A 409 25.53 13.99 52.15
N SER A 410 26.72 13.55 52.53
CA SER A 410 27.96 13.87 51.82
C SER A 410 28.08 13.08 50.52
N MET A 411 28.84 13.63 49.55
CA MET A 411 29.17 12.93 48.30
C MET A 411 29.91 11.61 48.54
N ASP A 412 30.68 11.51 49.62
CA ASP A 412 31.36 10.28 50.01
C ASP A 412 30.35 9.20 50.47
N GLU A 413 29.32 9.56 51.24
CA GLU A 413 28.26 8.62 51.68
C GLU A 413 27.45 8.08 50.49
N ILE A 414 27.12 8.95 49.53
CA ILE A 414 26.43 8.56 48.28
C ILE A 414 27.32 7.67 47.42
N GLY A 415 28.61 8.01 47.31
CA GLY A 415 29.60 7.22 46.57
C GLY A 415 29.82 5.82 47.16
N VAL A 416 29.76 5.68 48.49
CA VAL A 416 29.84 4.37 49.17
C VAL A 416 28.60 3.54 48.89
N LEU A 417 27.38 4.10 49.02
CA LEU A 417 26.14 3.37 48.71
C LEU A 417 26.13 2.90 47.26
N ARG A 418 26.56 3.75 46.32
CA ARG A 418 26.71 3.40 44.91
C ARG A 418 27.69 2.24 44.69
N ALA A 419 28.85 2.27 45.33
CA ALA A 419 29.84 1.19 45.23
C ALA A 419 29.31 -0.15 45.80
N ASP A 420 28.53 -0.08 46.87
CA ASP A 420 27.90 -1.27 47.45
C ASP A 420 26.81 -1.83 46.52
N ILE A 421 25.98 -0.97 45.90
CA ILE A 421 24.99 -1.38 44.89
C ILE A 421 25.70 -2.06 43.70
N MET A 422 26.79 -1.47 43.19
CA MET A 422 27.58 -2.04 42.10
C MET A 422 28.18 -3.41 42.44
N THR A 423 28.53 -3.64 43.70
CA THR A 423 29.03 -4.93 44.18
C THR A 423 27.92 -5.98 44.16
N VAL A 424 26.71 -5.62 44.58
CA VAL A 424 25.55 -6.50 44.51
C VAL A 424 25.14 -6.78 43.06
N ILE A 425 25.11 -5.77 42.20
CA ILE A 425 24.90 -5.92 40.74
C ILE A 425 25.84 -6.97 40.15
N ALA A 426 27.14 -6.90 40.46
CA ALA A 426 28.12 -7.87 39.97
C ALA A 426 27.87 -9.30 40.47
N SER A 427 27.37 -9.46 41.70
CA SER A 427 26.98 -10.76 42.24
C SER A 427 25.76 -11.36 41.51
N PHE A 428 24.75 -10.54 41.22
CA PHE A 428 23.58 -10.95 40.45
C PHE A 428 23.96 -11.33 39.01
N ASP A 429 24.82 -10.55 38.36
CA ASP A 429 25.28 -10.83 36.99
C ASP A 429 26.03 -12.17 36.88
N ALA A 430 26.86 -12.49 37.89
CA ALA A 430 27.56 -13.78 37.97
C ALA A 430 26.60 -14.97 38.16
N ASP A 431 25.60 -14.82 39.04
CA ASP A 431 24.59 -15.86 39.29
C ASP A 431 23.69 -16.08 38.06
N ILE A 432 23.23 -15.00 37.42
CA ILE A 432 22.49 -15.03 36.16
C ILE A 432 23.30 -15.73 35.06
N THR A 433 24.60 -15.44 34.96
CA THR A 433 25.49 -16.09 33.97
C THR A 433 25.57 -17.60 34.21
N THR A 434 25.64 -18.02 35.47
CA THR A 434 25.67 -19.45 35.85
C THR A 434 24.34 -20.13 35.52
N LEU A 435 23.21 -19.51 35.84
CA LEU A 435 21.89 -20.01 35.45
C LEU A 435 21.72 -20.12 33.93
N LYS A 436 22.27 -19.17 33.15
CA LYS A 436 22.27 -19.23 31.68
C LYS A 436 23.12 -20.38 31.14
N ASP A 437 24.24 -20.71 31.76
CA ASP A 437 25.05 -21.88 31.38
C ASP A 437 24.30 -23.19 31.66
N ILE A 438 23.69 -23.31 32.86
CA ILE A 438 22.81 -24.43 33.23
C ILE A 438 21.68 -24.58 32.21
N GLN A 439 20.99 -23.47 31.89
CA GLN A 439 19.93 -23.45 30.88
C GLN A 439 20.45 -23.96 29.52
N GLY A 440 21.63 -23.51 29.08
CA GLY A 440 22.25 -23.96 27.84
C GLY A 440 22.47 -25.48 27.78
N LYS A 441 22.87 -26.09 28.90
CA LYS A 441 23.08 -27.54 29.01
C LYS A 441 21.76 -28.33 29.01
N ILE A 442 20.74 -27.85 29.73
CA ILE A 442 19.38 -28.42 29.70
C ILE A 442 18.79 -28.33 28.29
N ILE A 443 19.02 -27.22 27.60
CA ILE A 443 18.59 -27.08 26.21
C ILE A 443 19.26 -28.15 25.35
N ALA A 444 20.56 -28.39 25.54
CA ALA A 444 21.33 -29.38 24.79
C ALA A 444 20.86 -30.82 25.02
N SER A 445 20.49 -31.19 26.26
CA SER A 445 19.92 -32.51 26.58
C SER A 445 18.57 -32.73 25.90
N ASN A 446 17.70 -31.72 25.96
CA ASN A 446 16.35 -31.81 25.42
C ASN A 446 16.28 -31.80 23.87
N VAL A 447 17.38 -31.47 23.16
CA VAL A 447 17.37 -31.36 21.69
C VAL A 447 16.92 -32.64 21.02
N GLU A 448 17.43 -33.80 21.45
CA GLU A 448 17.15 -35.08 20.78
C GLU A 448 15.70 -35.53 21.00
N ASP A 449 15.19 -35.35 22.22
CA ASP A 449 13.81 -35.70 22.60
C ASP A 449 12.76 -34.83 21.89
N LEU A 450 13.12 -33.59 21.53
CA LEU A 450 12.23 -32.68 20.81
C LEU A 450 12.11 -33.01 19.30
N VAL A 451 13.04 -33.75 18.70
CA VAL A 451 13.05 -33.99 17.24
C VAL A 451 11.77 -34.68 16.76
N SER A 452 11.34 -35.73 17.46
CA SER A 452 10.17 -36.53 17.05
C SER A 452 8.85 -35.76 17.24
N PRO A 453 8.57 -35.16 18.41
CA PRO A 453 7.41 -34.28 18.60
C PRO A 453 7.37 -33.11 17.61
N GLN A 454 8.51 -32.47 17.32
CA GLN A 454 8.59 -31.39 16.33
C GLN A 454 8.20 -31.88 14.92
N ALA A 455 8.71 -33.05 14.50
CA ALA A 455 8.35 -33.62 13.20
C ALA A 455 6.86 -33.97 13.12
N ALA A 456 6.29 -34.51 14.21
CA ALA A 456 4.86 -34.80 14.31
C ALA A 456 4.01 -33.52 14.27
N LEU A 457 4.43 -32.47 14.98
CA LEU A 457 3.78 -31.17 14.96
C LEU A 457 3.76 -30.60 13.54
N LEU A 458 4.91 -30.60 12.85
CA LEU A 458 4.99 -30.11 11.47
C LEU A 458 4.08 -30.89 10.51
N SER A 459 4.03 -32.22 10.67
CA SER A 459 3.11 -33.06 9.90
C SER A 459 1.66 -32.70 10.19
N GLN A 460 1.30 -32.51 11.46
CA GLN A 460 -0.06 -32.17 11.89
C GLN A 460 -0.46 -30.77 11.42
N MET A 461 0.46 -29.82 11.44
CA MET A 461 0.25 -28.48 10.90
C MET A 461 -0.02 -28.51 9.40
N LYS A 462 0.65 -29.38 8.65
CA LYS A 462 0.36 -29.58 7.22
C LYS A 462 -1.06 -30.15 7.00
N VAL A 463 -1.53 -31.02 7.88
CA VAL A 463 -2.92 -31.54 7.83
C VAL A 463 -3.91 -30.43 8.13
N LEU A 464 -3.68 -29.64 9.18
CA LEU A 464 -4.48 -28.48 9.53
C LEU A 464 -4.58 -27.47 8.39
N ALA A 465 -3.46 -27.18 7.72
CA ALA A 465 -3.42 -26.32 6.56
C ALA A 465 -4.32 -26.85 5.43
N GLY A 466 -4.20 -28.14 5.09
CA GLY A 466 -5.05 -28.76 4.05
C GLY A 466 -6.54 -28.69 4.38
N LEU A 467 -6.91 -28.95 5.64
CA LEU A 467 -8.31 -28.85 6.09
C LEU A 467 -8.83 -27.41 6.03
N ARG A 468 -8.00 -26.42 6.39
CA ARG A 468 -8.37 -25.00 6.31
C ARG A 468 -8.48 -24.52 4.87
N ASP A 469 -7.62 -24.99 3.97
CA ASP A 469 -7.72 -24.72 2.54
C ASP A 469 -9.04 -25.25 1.99
N ASP A 470 -9.37 -26.52 2.29
CA ASP A 470 -10.64 -27.13 1.89
C ASP A 470 -11.85 -26.39 2.47
N ALA A 471 -11.81 -26.03 3.75
CA ALA A 471 -12.86 -25.24 4.40
C ALA A 471 -13.03 -23.86 3.76
N THR A 472 -11.93 -23.21 3.37
CA THR A 472 -11.95 -21.92 2.68
C THR A 472 -12.59 -22.04 1.31
N VAL A 473 -12.27 -23.10 0.56
CA VAL A 473 -12.89 -23.39 -0.73
C VAL A 473 -14.41 -23.59 -0.57
N VAL A 474 -14.83 -24.40 0.41
CA VAL A 474 -16.25 -24.64 0.70
C VAL A 474 -16.97 -23.36 1.12
N ALA A 475 -16.35 -22.51 1.94
CA ALA A 475 -16.92 -21.23 2.34
C ALA A 475 -17.09 -20.26 1.15
N GLN A 476 -16.09 -20.19 0.27
CA GLN A 476 -16.15 -19.40 -0.96
C GLN A 476 -17.28 -19.90 -1.89
N ASP A 477 -17.42 -21.21 -2.05
CA ASP A 477 -18.48 -21.80 -2.86
C ASP A 477 -19.87 -21.57 -2.26
N THR A 478 -20.00 -21.70 -0.94
CA THR A 478 -21.25 -21.43 -0.21
C THR A 478 -21.66 -19.97 -0.41
N PHE A 479 -20.72 -19.04 -0.23
CA PHE A 479 -20.95 -17.62 -0.49
C PHE A 479 -21.36 -17.36 -1.93
N ARG A 480 -20.69 -17.98 -2.91
CA ARG A 480 -21.01 -17.84 -4.34
C ARG A 480 -22.43 -18.30 -4.67
N VAL A 481 -22.83 -19.46 -4.15
CA VAL A 481 -24.17 -20.03 -4.37
C VAL A 481 -25.23 -19.17 -3.66
N SER A 482 -25.00 -18.75 -2.42
CA SER A 482 -25.90 -17.88 -1.66
C SER A 482 -26.05 -16.48 -2.30
N SER A 483 -24.96 -15.91 -2.80
CA SER A 483 -24.97 -14.65 -3.56
C SER A 483 -25.76 -14.79 -4.87
N THR A 484 -25.62 -15.93 -5.55
CA THR A 484 -26.39 -16.25 -6.77
C THR A 484 -27.87 -16.39 -6.45
N GLN A 485 -28.23 -17.06 -5.35
CA GLN A 485 -29.61 -17.23 -4.89
C GLN A 485 -30.25 -15.88 -4.54
N SER A 486 -29.58 -15.05 -3.74
CA SER A 486 -30.08 -13.74 -3.33
C SER A 486 -30.21 -12.77 -4.50
N SER A 487 -29.24 -12.75 -5.41
CA SER A 487 -29.27 -11.92 -6.62
C SER A 487 -30.35 -12.40 -7.60
N GLY A 488 -30.48 -13.72 -7.78
CA GLY A 488 -31.54 -14.32 -8.60
C GLY A 488 -32.93 -14.00 -8.10
N ARG A 489 -33.18 -14.08 -6.78
CA ARG A 489 -34.48 -13.70 -6.17
C ARG A 489 -34.79 -12.21 -6.36
N ARG A 490 -33.82 -11.32 -6.11
CA ARG A 490 -34.00 -9.88 -6.33
C ARG A 490 -34.33 -9.57 -7.78
N PHE A 491 -33.56 -10.14 -8.71
CA PHE A 491 -33.78 -9.93 -10.13
C PHE A 491 -35.12 -10.52 -10.61
N LEU A 492 -35.51 -11.69 -10.13
CA LEU A 492 -36.82 -12.27 -10.40
C LEU A 492 -37.95 -11.33 -9.94
N SER A 493 -37.84 -10.75 -8.74
CA SER A 493 -38.80 -9.75 -8.25
C SER A 493 -38.91 -8.56 -9.20
N SER A 494 -37.78 -8.01 -9.66
CA SER A 494 -37.76 -6.89 -10.62
C SER A 494 -38.39 -7.26 -11.97
N LEU A 495 -38.11 -8.46 -12.48
CA LEU A 495 -38.70 -8.94 -13.73
C LEU A 495 -40.22 -9.12 -13.62
N THR A 496 -40.71 -9.64 -12.49
CA THR A 496 -42.15 -9.86 -12.30
C THR A 496 -42.93 -8.55 -12.19
N SER A 497 -42.34 -7.47 -11.68
CA SER A 497 -42.98 -6.15 -11.60
C SER A 497 -42.68 -5.23 -12.79
N LEU A 498 -41.85 -5.66 -13.75
CA LEU A 498 -41.33 -4.80 -14.82
C LEU A 498 -42.45 -4.21 -15.69
N LEU A 499 -43.41 -5.05 -16.06
CA LEU A 499 -44.50 -4.67 -16.96
C LEU A 499 -45.46 -3.69 -16.28
N ASP A 500 -45.75 -3.91 -14.99
CA ASP A 500 -46.56 -2.99 -14.18
C ASP A 500 -45.88 -1.63 -13.99
N GLN A 501 -44.56 -1.62 -13.75
CA GLN A 501 -43.76 -0.39 -13.66
C GLN A 501 -43.72 0.39 -14.99
N GLU A 502 -43.65 -0.31 -16.13
CA GLU A 502 -43.66 0.32 -17.44
C GLU A 502 -45.01 1.00 -17.74
N VAL A 503 -46.10 0.38 -17.30
CA VAL A 503 -47.46 0.92 -17.45
C VAL A 503 -47.70 2.14 -16.55
N SER A 504 -47.09 2.21 -15.36
CA SER A 504 -47.27 3.33 -14.42
C SER A 504 -46.41 4.57 -14.73
N LEU A 505 -45.30 4.42 -15.46
CA LEU A 505 -44.37 5.52 -15.74
C LEU A 505 -45.00 6.75 -16.43
N PRO A 506 -45.89 6.62 -17.43
CA PRO A 506 -46.57 7.76 -18.03
C PRO A 506 -47.43 8.55 -17.03
N GLU A 507 -48.11 7.86 -16.12
CA GLU A 507 -48.96 8.48 -15.09
C GLU A 507 -48.11 9.28 -14.09
N LEU A 508 -46.99 8.72 -13.63
CA LEU A 508 -46.03 9.40 -12.76
C LEU A 508 -45.41 10.65 -13.40
N ARG A 509 -45.15 10.59 -14.71
CA ARG A 509 -44.66 11.75 -15.48
C ARG A 509 -45.68 12.88 -15.50
N GLU A 510 -46.95 12.54 -15.71
CA GLU A 510 -48.03 13.52 -15.68
C GLU A 510 -48.20 14.14 -14.29
N GLN A 511 -48.17 13.32 -13.23
CA GLN A 511 -48.22 13.79 -11.84
C GLN A 511 -47.04 14.73 -11.51
N THR A 512 -45.83 14.36 -11.91
CA THR A 512 -44.62 15.17 -11.68
C THR A 512 -44.69 16.50 -12.44
N ALA A 513 -45.19 16.48 -13.68
CA ALA A 513 -45.41 17.70 -14.47
C ALA A 513 -46.45 18.63 -13.83
N ALA A 514 -47.55 18.07 -13.31
CA ALA A 514 -48.58 18.84 -12.61
C ALA A 514 -48.05 19.51 -11.33
N LEU A 515 -47.24 18.79 -10.54
CA LEU A 515 -46.58 19.33 -9.34
C LEU A 515 -45.55 20.42 -9.69
N LEU A 516 -44.80 20.25 -10.78
CA LEU A 516 -43.87 21.26 -11.27
C LEU A 516 -44.59 22.55 -11.70
N ASP A 517 -45.75 22.42 -12.34
CA ASP A 517 -46.54 23.56 -12.78
C ASP A 517 -47.17 24.33 -11.61
N ALA A 518 -47.52 23.62 -10.53
CA ALA A 518 -47.97 24.22 -9.27
C ALA A 518 -46.87 25.03 -8.55
N LEU A 519 -45.60 24.78 -8.83
CA LEU A 519 -44.48 25.51 -8.21
C LEU A 519 -44.28 26.91 -8.82
N PRO A 520 -44.05 27.94 -7.97
CA PRO A 520 -43.56 29.25 -8.39
C PRO A 520 -42.33 29.15 -9.30
N ARG A 521 -42.24 29.99 -10.35
CA ARG A 521 -41.14 29.94 -11.34
C ARG A 521 -39.74 30.00 -10.73
N ASN A 522 -39.58 30.71 -9.61
CA ASN A 522 -38.31 30.84 -8.89
C ASN A 522 -37.92 29.57 -8.10
N GLN A 523 -38.84 28.62 -7.91
CA GLN A 523 -38.63 27.37 -7.15
C GLN A 523 -38.46 26.15 -8.06
N ARG A 524 -38.83 26.24 -9.36
CA ARG A 524 -38.80 25.12 -10.32
C ARG A 524 -37.39 24.55 -10.60
N GLY A 525 -36.34 25.30 -10.29
CA GLY A 525 -34.95 24.85 -10.42
C GLY A 525 -34.32 24.39 -9.11
N MET A 526 -35.09 24.36 -8.01
CA MET A 526 -34.61 23.91 -6.72
C MET A 526 -34.55 22.39 -6.67
N ILE A 527 -33.57 21.92 -5.92
CA ILE A 527 -33.11 20.53 -5.93
C ILE A 527 -33.12 19.92 -4.53
N ALA A 528 -33.28 20.76 -3.50
CA ALA A 528 -33.48 20.38 -2.12
C ALA A 528 -34.31 21.44 -1.41
N VAL A 529 -35.10 21.02 -0.42
CA VAL A 529 -35.92 21.93 0.40
C VAL A 529 -35.06 22.95 1.16
N SER A 530 -33.81 22.60 1.48
CA SER A 530 -32.83 23.47 2.16
C SER A 530 -32.43 24.71 1.36
N GLN A 531 -32.74 24.77 0.06
CA GLN A 531 -32.48 25.94 -0.77
C GLN A 531 -33.54 27.04 -0.63
N LEU A 532 -34.63 26.75 0.06
CA LEU A 532 -35.63 27.75 0.39
C LEU A 532 -35.10 28.67 1.51
N PRO A 533 -35.41 29.98 1.46
CA PRO A 533 -35.15 30.89 2.56
C PRO A 533 -35.70 30.37 3.90
N ASP A 534 -35.02 30.71 5.01
CA ASP A 534 -35.41 30.25 6.35
C ASP A 534 -36.81 30.73 6.77
N ASP A 535 -37.28 31.85 6.19
CA ASP A 535 -38.62 32.42 6.37
C ASP A 535 -39.70 31.83 5.44
N ALA A 536 -39.36 30.83 4.62
CA ALA A 536 -40.32 30.18 3.73
C ALA A 536 -41.42 29.46 4.53
N SER A 537 -42.68 29.66 4.12
CA SER A 537 -43.83 29.01 4.74
C SER A 537 -43.76 27.48 4.63
N ASN A 538 -44.32 26.79 5.62
CA ASN A 538 -44.38 25.32 5.63
C ASN A 538 -45.10 24.75 4.39
N GLU A 539 -46.09 25.47 3.86
CA GLU A 539 -46.80 25.10 2.63
C GLU A 539 -45.87 25.10 1.40
N LYS A 540 -44.97 26.09 1.27
CA LYS A 540 -43.98 26.14 0.18
C LYS A 540 -42.94 25.03 0.31
N ARG A 541 -42.51 24.73 1.55
CA ARG A 541 -41.59 23.62 1.83
C ARG A 541 -42.23 22.28 1.47
N ALA A 542 -43.49 22.06 1.86
CA ALA A 542 -44.24 20.85 1.54
C ALA A 542 -44.45 20.69 0.03
N ALA A 543 -44.85 21.75 -0.69
CA ALA A 543 -45.05 21.70 -2.14
C ALA A 543 -43.77 21.34 -2.90
N LEU A 544 -42.62 21.94 -2.53
CA LEU A 544 -41.34 21.58 -3.12
C LEU A 544 -40.94 20.15 -2.78
N ASN A 545 -41.15 19.71 -1.53
CA ASN A 545 -40.86 18.33 -1.12
C ASN A 545 -41.69 17.32 -1.93
N SER A 546 -43.00 17.53 -2.06
CA SER A 546 -43.87 16.65 -2.87
C SER A 546 -43.42 16.56 -4.32
N TYR A 547 -42.99 17.67 -4.92
CA TYR A 547 -42.42 17.66 -6.27
C TYR A 547 -41.11 16.87 -6.34
N LEU A 548 -40.18 17.11 -5.41
CA LEU A 548 -38.88 16.42 -5.37
C LEU A 548 -39.06 14.91 -5.14
N ASP A 549 -39.99 14.51 -4.28
CA ASP A 549 -40.34 13.12 -4.02
C ASP A 549 -40.93 12.47 -5.28
N ALA A 550 -41.94 13.06 -5.89
CA ALA A 550 -42.54 12.56 -7.14
C ALA A 550 -41.50 12.47 -8.27
N LYS A 551 -40.61 13.47 -8.37
CA LYS A 551 -39.53 13.47 -9.35
C LYS A 551 -38.50 12.36 -9.07
N SER A 552 -38.17 12.14 -7.81
CA SER A 552 -37.31 11.05 -7.37
C SER A 552 -37.92 9.70 -7.74
N ASP A 553 -39.22 9.51 -7.49
CA ASP A 553 -39.96 8.28 -7.81
C ASP A 553 -39.99 8.01 -9.33
N GLU A 554 -40.29 9.04 -10.14
CA GLU A 554 -40.24 8.95 -11.60
C GLU A 554 -38.84 8.49 -12.09
N LEU A 555 -37.78 9.12 -11.57
CA LEU A 555 -36.40 8.79 -11.93
C LEU A 555 -36.00 7.39 -11.46
N ASN A 556 -36.41 6.97 -10.27
CA ASN A 556 -36.11 5.65 -9.71
C ASN A 556 -36.79 4.54 -10.51
N ILE A 557 -38.06 4.71 -10.89
CA ILE A 557 -38.78 3.73 -11.73
C ILE A 557 -38.16 3.69 -13.13
N GLN A 558 -37.87 4.85 -13.73
CA GLN A 558 -37.20 4.90 -15.02
C GLN A 558 -35.82 4.20 -14.98
N ALA A 559 -35.04 4.42 -13.93
CA ALA A 559 -33.74 3.75 -13.73
C ALA A 559 -33.91 2.24 -13.51
N THR A 560 -34.93 1.80 -12.76
CA THR A 560 -35.22 0.39 -12.53
C THR A 560 -35.60 -0.33 -13.81
N ILE A 561 -36.46 0.28 -14.64
CA ILE A 561 -36.84 -0.25 -15.95
C ILE A 561 -35.61 -0.35 -16.86
N SER A 562 -34.84 0.74 -17.00
CA SER A 562 -33.64 0.76 -17.85
C SER A 562 -32.61 -0.28 -17.38
N GLY A 563 -32.35 -0.36 -16.07
CA GLY A 563 -31.44 -1.34 -15.48
C GLY A 563 -31.88 -2.80 -15.69
N THR A 564 -33.18 -3.07 -15.54
CA THR A 564 -33.73 -4.43 -15.75
C THR A 564 -33.60 -4.84 -17.22
N TYR A 565 -33.93 -3.95 -18.16
CA TYR A 565 -33.72 -4.21 -19.59
C TYR A 565 -32.24 -4.26 -19.97
N ALA A 566 -31.36 -3.50 -19.31
CA ALA A 566 -29.92 -3.56 -19.52
C ALA A 566 -29.35 -4.95 -19.17
N GLU A 567 -29.83 -5.58 -18.10
CA GLU A 567 -29.44 -6.95 -17.74
C GLU A 567 -30.11 -8.00 -18.65
N LEU A 568 -31.39 -7.84 -18.97
CA LEU A 568 -32.14 -8.80 -19.79
C LEU A 568 -31.69 -8.78 -21.27
N GLY A 569 -31.49 -7.58 -21.81
CA GLY A 569 -31.01 -7.30 -23.16
C GLY A 569 -29.48 -7.32 -23.28
N ARG A 570 -28.78 -7.71 -22.21
CA ARG A 570 -27.32 -7.74 -22.18
C ARG A 570 -26.79 -8.71 -23.23
N VAL A 571 -26.26 -8.16 -24.31
CA VAL A 571 -25.30 -8.84 -25.18
C VAL A 571 -23.93 -8.46 -24.64
N GLY A 572 -23.41 -9.29 -23.75
CA GLY A 572 -22.15 -9.01 -23.09
C GLY A 572 -22.10 -9.51 -21.66
N LEU A 573 -21.54 -8.68 -20.80
CA LEU A 573 -20.63 -9.10 -19.76
C LEU A 573 -21.19 -8.65 -18.40
N ARG A 574 -21.12 -9.45 -17.32
CA ARG A 574 -21.73 -9.09 -16.02
C ARG A 574 -21.18 -7.75 -15.50
N PRO A 575 -22.03 -6.78 -15.13
CA PRO A 575 -21.53 -5.52 -14.58
C PRO A 575 -20.91 -5.73 -13.21
N VAL A 576 -19.83 -4.99 -12.94
CA VAL A 576 -19.11 -4.98 -11.66
C VAL A 576 -19.03 -3.53 -11.20
N ASP A 577 -19.44 -3.29 -9.95
CA ASP A 577 -19.40 -1.95 -9.36
C ASP A 577 -17.96 -1.49 -9.12
N SER A 578 -17.66 -0.22 -9.37
CA SER A 578 -16.30 0.31 -9.19
C SER A 578 -15.80 0.22 -7.74
N ARG A 579 -16.70 0.10 -6.75
CA ARG A 579 -16.33 -0.09 -5.34
C ARG A 579 -15.72 -1.46 -5.07
N GLN A 580 -15.98 -2.44 -5.92
CA GLN A 580 -15.40 -3.78 -5.82
C GLN A 580 -14.00 -3.84 -6.45
N ILE A 581 -13.68 -2.88 -7.33
CA ILE A 581 -12.37 -2.76 -7.98
C ILE A 581 -11.38 -2.22 -6.96
N GLY A 582 -10.36 -3.01 -6.64
CA GLY A 582 -9.40 -2.67 -5.60
C GLY A 582 -8.04 -3.31 -5.81
N GLY A 583 -7.20 -3.23 -4.78
CA GLY A 583 -5.87 -3.83 -4.77
C GLY A 583 -4.97 -3.26 -5.86
N PHE A 584 -4.02 -4.07 -6.34
CA PHE A 584 -3.05 -3.66 -7.34
C PHE A 584 -3.67 -3.37 -8.70
N MET A 585 -4.78 -4.03 -9.02
CA MET A 585 -5.59 -3.72 -10.20
C MET A 585 -6.07 -2.27 -10.20
N LEU A 586 -6.50 -1.73 -9.07
CA LEU A 586 -6.91 -0.33 -8.97
C LEU A 586 -5.75 0.62 -9.31
N ALA A 587 -4.56 0.37 -8.74
CA ALA A 587 -3.35 1.13 -9.04
C ALA A 587 -2.99 1.05 -10.53
N LEU A 588 -3.10 -0.14 -11.16
CA LEU A 588 -2.89 -0.32 -12.59
C LEU A 588 -3.90 0.45 -13.44
N ILE A 589 -5.19 0.41 -13.09
CA ILE A 589 -6.24 1.13 -13.83
C ILE A 589 -5.97 2.64 -13.79
N ILE A 590 -5.75 3.19 -12.60
CA ILE A 590 -5.53 4.63 -12.43
C ILE A 590 -4.22 5.05 -13.08
N GLY A 591 -3.16 4.27 -12.87
CA GLY A 591 -1.83 4.54 -13.42
C GLY A 591 -1.81 4.50 -14.95
N ILE A 592 -2.33 3.44 -15.56
CA ILE A 592 -2.38 3.30 -17.02
C ILE A 592 -3.28 4.37 -17.63
N ALA A 593 -4.47 4.59 -17.07
CA ALA A 593 -5.38 5.64 -17.56
C ALA A 593 -4.73 7.02 -17.46
N GLY A 594 -4.13 7.34 -16.31
CA GLY A 594 -3.41 8.59 -16.10
C GLY A 594 -2.26 8.78 -17.08
N ILE A 595 -1.43 7.77 -17.32
CA ILE A 595 -0.33 7.81 -18.28
C ILE A 595 -0.84 8.06 -19.70
N VAL A 596 -1.84 7.28 -20.15
CA VAL A 596 -2.36 7.34 -21.52
C VAL A 596 -3.12 8.64 -21.79
N LEU A 597 -3.93 9.10 -20.85
CA LEU A 597 -4.77 10.28 -21.02
C LEU A 597 -4.00 11.60 -20.79
N SER A 598 -3.00 11.60 -19.89
CA SER A 598 -2.24 12.81 -19.58
C SER A 598 -1.28 13.23 -20.69
N LEU A 599 -0.73 12.29 -21.46
CA LEU A 599 0.22 12.60 -22.53
C LEU A 599 -0.37 13.52 -23.63
N PRO A 600 -1.49 13.17 -24.29
CA PRO A 600 -2.09 14.04 -25.31
C PRO A 600 -2.53 15.38 -24.70
N LEU A 601 -3.09 15.36 -23.49
CA LEU A 601 -3.52 16.59 -22.81
C LEU A 601 -2.33 17.49 -22.47
N GLY A 602 -1.22 16.92 -22.01
CA GLY A 602 0.02 17.63 -21.72
C GLY A 602 0.67 18.23 -22.96
N ILE A 603 0.66 17.52 -24.09
CA ILE A 603 1.09 18.07 -25.39
C ILE A 603 0.25 19.30 -25.75
N LEU A 604 -1.08 19.19 -25.67
CA LEU A 604 -1.98 20.30 -25.99
C LEU A 604 -1.75 21.51 -25.07
N LEU A 605 -1.57 21.28 -23.77
CA LEU A 605 -1.28 22.34 -22.79
C LEU A 605 0.09 22.99 -23.02
N ALA A 606 1.12 22.22 -23.37
CA ALA A 606 2.45 22.73 -23.70
C ALA A 606 2.42 23.65 -24.93
N LEU A 607 1.75 23.21 -25.99
CA LEU A 607 1.56 24.00 -27.22
C LEU A 607 0.70 25.24 -26.95
N GLY A 608 -0.37 25.10 -26.14
CA GLY A 608 -1.21 26.21 -25.72
C GLY A 608 -0.43 27.29 -24.95
N ARG A 609 0.49 26.88 -24.08
CA ARG A 609 1.39 27.79 -23.33
C ARG A 609 2.37 28.55 -24.24
N GLN A 610 2.77 27.98 -25.39
CA GLN A 610 3.63 28.63 -26.39
C GLN A 610 2.86 29.47 -27.41
N SER A 611 1.52 29.44 -27.38
CA SER A 611 0.69 30.17 -28.33
C SER A 611 0.87 31.69 -28.25
N ASN A 612 0.76 32.36 -29.39
CA ASN A 612 0.73 33.82 -29.49
C ASN A 612 -0.63 34.42 -29.06
N LEU A 613 -1.68 33.60 -28.95
CA LEU A 613 -2.99 34.05 -28.52
C LEU A 613 -3.01 34.28 -27.01
N PHE A 614 -3.16 35.55 -26.58
CA PHE A 614 -3.10 35.95 -25.18
C PHE A 614 -4.03 35.12 -24.27
N ILE A 615 -5.27 34.89 -24.69
CA ILE A 615 -6.27 34.15 -23.90
C ILE A 615 -5.85 32.68 -23.72
N VAL A 616 -5.51 31.99 -24.81
CA VAL A 616 -5.10 30.57 -24.78
C VAL A 616 -3.87 30.40 -23.90
N LYS A 617 -2.85 31.24 -24.11
CA LYS A 617 -1.62 31.22 -23.33
C LYS A 617 -1.89 31.43 -21.85
N LYS A 618 -2.70 32.43 -21.47
CA LYS A 618 -3.00 32.72 -20.06
C LYS A 618 -3.78 31.60 -19.40
N ILE A 619 -4.78 31.01 -20.05
CA ILE A 619 -5.54 29.88 -19.52
C ILE A 619 -4.61 28.68 -19.27
N CYS A 620 -3.78 28.30 -20.25
CA CYS A 620 -2.85 27.19 -20.10
C CYS A 620 -1.81 27.44 -19.00
N VAL A 621 -1.23 28.64 -18.94
CA VAL A 621 -0.26 29.01 -17.88
C VAL A 621 -0.93 28.93 -16.51
N THR A 622 -2.09 29.57 -16.32
CA THR A 622 -2.79 29.54 -15.03
C THR A 622 -3.13 28.11 -14.62
N PHE A 623 -3.66 27.29 -15.53
CA PHE A 623 -3.94 25.87 -15.24
C PHE A 623 -2.69 25.11 -14.80
N ILE A 624 -1.59 25.21 -15.57
CA ILE A 624 -0.36 24.48 -15.28
C ILE A 624 0.24 24.89 -13.92
N GLU A 625 0.34 26.20 -13.66
CA GLU A 625 0.95 26.70 -12.41
C GLU A 625 0.07 26.37 -11.19
N VAL A 626 -1.27 26.47 -11.30
CA VAL A 626 -2.19 26.15 -10.19
C VAL A 626 -2.15 24.67 -9.86
N ILE A 627 -2.25 23.80 -10.87
CA ILE A 627 -2.27 22.35 -10.67
C ILE A 627 -0.94 21.86 -10.09
N ARG A 628 0.20 22.38 -10.57
CA ARG A 628 1.54 22.02 -10.06
C ARG A 628 1.83 22.64 -8.70
N GLY A 629 1.20 23.76 -8.35
CA GLY A 629 1.38 24.44 -7.07
C GLY A 629 0.66 23.79 -5.89
N VAL A 630 -0.25 22.84 -6.15
CA VAL A 630 -1.07 22.17 -5.12
C VAL A 630 -0.81 20.67 -5.13
N PRO A 631 -0.60 20.01 -3.97
CA PRO A 631 -0.37 18.56 -3.91
C PRO A 631 -1.53 17.73 -4.48
N LEU A 632 -1.24 16.60 -5.11
CA LEU A 632 -2.26 15.72 -5.70
C LEU A 632 -3.33 15.27 -4.68
N ILE A 633 -2.93 14.98 -3.44
CA ILE A 633 -3.88 14.57 -2.38
C ILE A 633 -4.99 15.62 -2.16
N VAL A 634 -4.67 16.92 -2.24
CA VAL A 634 -5.64 18.01 -2.06
C VAL A 634 -6.64 18.02 -3.22
N TRP A 635 -6.18 17.78 -4.46
CA TRP A 635 -7.05 17.64 -5.62
C TRP A 635 -7.94 16.40 -5.54
N LEU A 636 -7.41 15.28 -5.06
CA LEU A 636 -8.20 14.05 -4.85
C LEU A 636 -9.30 14.27 -3.81
N PHE A 637 -9.00 14.88 -2.67
CA PHE A 637 -10.00 15.23 -1.65
C PHE A 637 -11.03 16.23 -2.15
N THR A 638 -10.60 17.26 -2.89
CA THR A 638 -11.50 18.25 -3.47
C THR A 638 -12.44 17.60 -4.50
N GLY A 639 -11.91 16.74 -5.37
CA GLY A 639 -12.71 16.03 -6.37
C GLY A 639 -13.68 15.00 -5.76
N SER A 640 -13.28 14.32 -4.68
CA SER A 640 -14.14 13.33 -4.03
C SER A 640 -15.24 13.99 -3.19
N LEU A 641 -14.91 14.97 -2.35
CA LEU A 641 -15.83 15.58 -1.38
C LEU A 641 -16.57 16.79 -1.96
N LEU A 642 -15.87 17.73 -2.59
CA LEU A 642 -16.43 19.03 -2.95
C LEU A 642 -17.18 19.04 -4.29
N LEU A 643 -16.79 18.19 -5.25
CA LEU A 643 -17.38 18.18 -6.59
C LEU A 643 -18.91 17.97 -6.58
N ASN A 644 -19.41 17.09 -5.69
CA ASN A 644 -20.85 16.83 -5.56
C ASN A 644 -21.65 18.07 -5.13
N TYR A 645 -21.05 18.99 -4.37
CA TYR A 645 -21.73 20.22 -3.95
C TYR A 645 -21.94 21.20 -5.10
N PHE A 646 -21.14 21.10 -6.17
CA PHE A 646 -21.24 21.98 -7.35
C PHE A 646 -22.09 21.38 -8.47
N LEU A 647 -22.60 20.16 -8.32
CA LEU A 647 -23.38 19.46 -9.33
C LEU A 647 -24.86 19.34 -8.96
N PRO A 648 -25.76 19.17 -9.95
CA PRO A 648 -27.18 18.94 -9.68
C PRO A 648 -27.41 17.67 -8.83
N PRO A 649 -28.34 17.67 -7.86
CA PRO A 649 -28.68 16.51 -7.04
C PRO A 649 -29.23 15.37 -7.87
N GLY A 650 -28.93 14.16 -7.42
CA GLY A 650 -29.11 12.94 -8.19
C GLY A 650 -27.97 12.64 -9.16
N THR A 651 -27.03 13.56 -9.41
CA THR A 651 -25.81 13.24 -10.17
C THR A 651 -24.78 12.54 -9.29
N ASN A 652 -24.73 11.22 -9.38
CA ASN A 652 -23.71 10.42 -8.72
C ASN A 652 -22.58 10.11 -9.71
N PHE A 653 -21.48 10.88 -9.65
CA PHE A 653 -20.27 10.50 -10.37
C PHE A 653 -19.57 9.37 -9.64
N ASP A 654 -19.20 8.33 -10.35
CA ASP A 654 -18.39 7.25 -9.82
C ASP A 654 -17.06 7.79 -9.24
N LEU A 655 -16.68 7.35 -8.04
CA LEU A 655 -15.49 7.85 -7.34
C LEU A 655 -14.20 7.58 -8.11
N LEU A 656 -14.07 6.38 -8.69
CA LEU A 656 -12.89 5.99 -9.47
C LEU A 656 -12.78 6.85 -10.74
N LEU A 657 -13.90 7.16 -11.39
CA LEU A 657 -13.89 8.08 -12.54
C LEU A 657 -13.37 9.48 -12.16
N ARG A 658 -13.82 10.05 -11.04
CA ARG A 658 -13.34 11.36 -10.57
C ARG A 658 -11.83 11.35 -10.32
N VAL A 659 -11.34 10.27 -9.71
CA VAL A 659 -9.91 10.07 -9.45
C VAL A 659 -9.13 10.02 -10.76
N ILE A 660 -9.57 9.22 -11.74
CA ILE A 660 -8.91 9.15 -13.05
C ILE A 660 -8.85 10.53 -13.69
N ILE A 661 -9.93 11.32 -13.63
CA ILE A 661 -9.95 12.69 -14.17
C ILE A 661 -8.94 13.58 -13.44
N MET A 662 -8.94 13.60 -12.10
CA MET A 662 -8.03 14.44 -11.31
C MET A 662 -6.56 14.06 -11.53
N VAL A 663 -6.24 12.77 -11.49
CA VAL A 663 -4.90 12.23 -11.75
C VAL A 663 -4.44 12.57 -13.16
N THR A 664 -5.32 12.46 -14.16
CA THR A 664 -5.03 12.83 -15.55
C THR A 664 -4.72 14.31 -15.69
N LEU A 665 -5.53 15.19 -15.09
CA LEU A 665 -5.32 16.64 -15.14
C LEU A 665 -4.01 17.05 -14.43
N PHE A 666 -3.73 16.43 -13.28
CA PHE A 666 -2.49 16.64 -12.54
C PHE A 666 -1.28 16.23 -13.36
N ALA A 667 -1.24 14.99 -13.84
CA ALA A 667 -0.15 14.49 -14.67
C ALA A 667 0.02 15.31 -15.96
N ALA A 668 -1.07 15.75 -16.60
CA ALA A 668 -1.00 16.54 -17.83
C ALA A 668 -0.28 17.88 -17.62
N ALA A 669 -0.43 18.52 -16.46
CA ALA A 669 0.28 19.75 -16.14
C ALA A 669 1.79 19.53 -16.00
N TYR A 670 2.23 18.44 -15.36
CA TYR A 670 3.65 18.08 -15.26
C TYR A 670 4.23 17.69 -16.61
N ILE A 671 3.52 16.87 -17.39
CA ILE A 671 3.92 16.49 -18.74
C ILE A 671 4.02 17.71 -19.66
N ALA A 672 3.11 18.69 -19.53
CA ALA A 672 3.18 19.93 -20.30
C ALA A 672 4.49 20.70 -20.07
N GLU A 673 5.00 20.70 -18.83
CA GLU A 673 6.26 21.35 -18.50
C GLU A 673 7.49 20.58 -18.97
N VAL A 674 7.44 19.25 -18.92
CA VAL A 674 8.48 18.40 -19.50
C VAL A 674 8.58 18.64 -21.01
N ILE A 675 7.45 18.63 -21.72
CA ILE A 675 7.40 18.87 -23.17
C ILE A 675 7.82 20.30 -23.51
N ARG A 676 7.42 21.30 -22.71
CA ARG A 676 7.91 22.67 -22.88
C ARG A 676 9.43 22.75 -22.75
N GLY A 677 10.01 22.01 -21.80
CA GLY A 677 11.46 21.88 -21.65
C GLY A 677 12.12 21.29 -22.90
N GLY A 678 11.54 20.22 -23.47
CA GLY A 678 12.04 19.62 -24.72
C GLY A 678 11.90 20.53 -25.94
N LEU A 679 10.80 21.29 -26.06
CA LEU A 679 10.61 22.29 -27.11
C LEU A 679 11.65 23.42 -27.01
N ALA A 680 11.96 23.86 -25.79
CA ALA A 680 12.97 24.90 -25.54
C ALA A 680 14.41 24.42 -25.79
N ALA A 681 14.65 23.11 -25.74
CA ALA A 681 15.97 22.51 -26.00
C ALA A 681 16.28 22.37 -27.50
N LEU A 682 15.29 22.54 -28.38
CA LEU A 682 15.49 22.42 -29.82
C LEU A 682 16.22 23.64 -30.39
N ALA A 683 17.18 23.41 -31.28
CA ALA A 683 17.90 24.50 -31.96
C ALA A 683 16.95 25.35 -32.83
N THR A 684 17.10 26.67 -32.79
CA THR A 684 16.25 27.61 -33.56
C THR A 684 16.29 27.35 -35.06
N GLY A 685 17.43 26.84 -35.59
CA GLY A 685 17.57 26.48 -37.00
C GLY A 685 16.57 25.44 -37.51
N GLN A 686 15.98 24.59 -36.64
CA GLN A 686 14.90 23.67 -37.05
C GLN A 686 13.61 24.42 -37.39
N TYR A 687 13.29 25.48 -36.64
CA TYR A 687 12.15 26.35 -36.91
C TYR A 687 12.40 27.16 -38.19
N GLU A 688 13.56 27.80 -38.31
CA GLU A 688 13.95 28.58 -39.49
C GLU A 688 14.01 27.72 -40.77
N GLY A 689 14.45 26.47 -40.66
CA GLY A 689 14.47 25.52 -41.77
C GLY A 689 13.08 25.11 -42.23
N ALA A 690 12.15 24.86 -41.29
CA ALA A 690 10.76 24.56 -41.61
C ALA A 690 10.06 25.76 -42.27
N ASP A 691 10.32 26.97 -41.77
CA ASP A 691 9.80 28.22 -42.34
C ASP A 691 10.37 28.47 -43.75
N SER A 692 11.65 28.17 -43.96
CA SER A 692 12.32 28.27 -45.27
C SER A 692 11.72 27.31 -46.31
N LEU A 693 11.18 26.17 -45.87
CA LEU A 693 10.44 25.22 -46.71
C LEU A 693 8.98 25.63 -46.95
N GLY A 694 8.53 26.76 -46.39
CA GLY A 694 7.16 27.25 -46.51
C GLY A 694 6.13 26.37 -45.80
N LEU A 695 6.55 25.57 -44.82
CA LEU A 695 5.63 24.73 -44.04
C LEU A 695 4.77 25.61 -43.14
N SER A 696 3.47 25.31 -43.09
CA SER A 696 2.59 25.96 -42.10
C SER A 696 2.98 25.55 -40.68
N TYR A 697 2.61 26.36 -39.67
CA TYR A 697 2.89 26.07 -38.25
C TYR A 697 2.52 24.64 -37.84
N TRP A 698 1.34 24.15 -38.25
CA TRP A 698 0.90 22.80 -37.93
C TRP A 698 1.70 21.71 -38.64
N GLN A 699 2.12 21.94 -39.89
CA GLN A 699 3.00 21.03 -40.61
C GLN A 699 4.40 21.00 -39.99
N SER A 700 4.98 22.17 -39.71
CA SER A 700 6.27 22.31 -39.02
C SER A 700 6.25 21.63 -37.66
N MET A 701 5.19 21.87 -36.87
CA MET A 701 5.02 21.27 -35.55
C MET A 701 4.90 19.75 -35.62
N GLN A 702 4.02 19.21 -36.48
CA GLN A 702 3.76 17.76 -36.54
C GLN A 702 4.91 16.96 -37.17
N LEU A 703 5.56 17.49 -38.21
CA LEU A 703 6.52 16.74 -39.01
C LEU A 703 7.96 16.91 -38.52
N ILE A 704 8.30 18.05 -37.90
CA ILE A 704 9.69 18.41 -37.59
C ILE A 704 9.88 18.66 -36.10
N VAL A 705 9.20 19.66 -35.54
CA VAL A 705 9.51 20.18 -34.20
C VAL A 705 9.05 19.25 -33.08
N LEU A 706 7.76 18.85 -33.06
CA LEU A 706 7.20 18.04 -31.98
C LEU A 706 7.84 16.65 -31.90
N PRO A 707 8.08 15.90 -32.99
CA PRO A 707 8.76 14.61 -32.89
C PRO A 707 10.15 14.71 -32.26
N GLN A 708 10.92 15.74 -32.59
CA GLN A 708 12.25 15.98 -32.00
C GLN A 708 12.15 16.38 -30.52
N ALA A 709 11.27 17.32 -30.19
CA ALA A 709 11.04 17.75 -28.80
C ALA A 709 10.55 16.60 -27.91
N MET A 710 9.69 15.72 -28.45
CA MET A 710 9.23 14.52 -27.76
C MET A 710 10.38 13.56 -27.49
N LYS A 711 11.28 13.33 -28.47
CA LYS A 711 12.49 12.51 -28.27
C LYS A 711 13.37 13.05 -27.13
N ILE A 712 13.57 14.36 -27.07
CA ILE A 712 14.32 15.03 -25.98
C ILE A 712 13.61 14.85 -24.63
N SER A 713 12.28 14.87 -24.63
CA SER A 713 11.44 14.83 -23.42
C SER A 713 11.22 13.43 -22.85
N ILE A 714 11.54 12.35 -23.57
CA ILE A 714 11.26 10.95 -23.17
C ILE A 714 11.71 10.64 -21.74
N PRO A 715 12.95 10.96 -21.30
CA PRO A 715 13.38 10.64 -19.94
C PRO A 715 12.52 11.32 -18.87
N GLY A 716 12.17 12.60 -19.08
CA GLY A 716 11.29 13.34 -18.18
C GLY A 716 9.85 12.82 -18.18
N ILE A 717 9.34 12.43 -19.34
CA ILE A 717 8.00 11.84 -19.49
C ILE A 717 7.90 10.54 -18.71
N VAL A 718 8.86 9.61 -18.90
CA VAL A 718 8.84 8.33 -18.19
C VAL A 718 9.05 8.52 -16.69
N ASN A 719 9.91 9.45 -16.26
CA ASN A 719 10.06 9.77 -14.85
C ASN A 719 8.74 10.27 -14.23
N THR A 720 7.99 11.10 -14.96
CA THR A 720 6.67 11.59 -14.53
C THR A 720 5.65 10.46 -14.46
N PHE A 721 5.67 9.52 -15.40
CA PHE A 721 4.82 8.32 -15.39
C PHE A 721 5.13 7.38 -14.22
N ILE A 722 6.40 7.17 -13.88
CA ILE A 722 6.81 6.39 -12.70
C ILE A 722 6.31 7.08 -11.42
N GLY A 723 6.46 8.40 -11.32
CA GLY A 723 5.91 9.19 -10.21
C GLY A 723 4.40 9.03 -10.09
N LEU A 724 3.67 9.21 -11.20
CA LEU A 724 2.22 9.08 -11.27
C LEU A 724 1.74 7.69 -10.83
N PHE A 725 2.44 6.64 -11.27
CA PHE A 725 2.11 5.26 -10.90
C PHE A 725 2.29 5.02 -9.40
N LYS A 726 3.32 5.61 -8.79
CA LYS A 726 3.48 5.55 -7.32
C LYS A 726 2.42 6.37 -6.60
N ASP A 727 2.07 7.54 -7.14
CA ASP A 727 1.09 8.44 -6.55
C ASP A 727 -0.34 7.87 -6.55
N THR A 728 -0.62 6.78 -7.28
CA THR A 728 -1.93 6.12 -7.24
C THR A 728 -2.28 5.61 -5.84
N VAL A 729 -1.29 5.37 -4.97
CA VAL A 729 -1.55 4.94 -3.59
C VAL A 729 -2.21 6.01 -2.73
N LEU A 730 -2.16 7.28 -3.14
CA LEU A 730 -2.82 8.38 -2.41
C LEU A 730 -4.34 8.26 -2.37
N VAL A 731 -4.92 7.38 -3.19
CA VAL A 731 -6.37 7.12 -3.19
C VAL A 731 -6.85 6.43 -1.91
N VAL A 732 -5.94 5.84 -1.13
CA VAL A 732 -6.26 5.30 0.20
C VAL A 732 -6.93 6.33 1.10
N PHE A 733 -6.51 7.60 0.99
CA PHE A 733 -7.03 8.69 1.83
C PHE A 733 -8.47 9.10 1.50
N ILE A 734 -8.96 8.78 0.31
CA ILE A 734 -10.35 9.05 -0.11
C ILE A 734 -11.23 7.80 -0.04
N GLY A 735 -10.77 6.75 0.64
CA GLY A 735 -11.55 5.53 0.89
C GLY A 735 -11.58 4.52 -0.25
N LEU A 736 -10.66 4.62 -1.22
CA LEU A 736 -10.45 3.56 -2.21
C LEU A 736 -9.37 2.60 -1.72
N SER A 737 -9.68 1.30 -1.71
CA SER A 737 -8.75 0.27 -1.25
C SER A 737 -7.77 -0.12 -2.36
N ASP A 738 -6.71 0.67 -2.54
CA ASP A 738 -5.52 0.29 -3.33
C ASP A 738 -4.72 -0.80 -2.56
N PRO A 739 -3.53 -1.25 -3.03
CA PRO A 739 -2.72 -2.22 -2.29
C PRO A 739 -2.46 -1.81 -0.84
N ILE A 740 -2.17 -0.52 -0.59
CA ILE A 740 -1.95 0.00 0.77
C ILE A 740 -3.26 -0.01 1.57
N GLY A 741 -4.37 0.43 0.98
CA GLY A 741 -5.69 0.35 1.61
C GLY A 741 -6.09 -1.08 1.99
N PHE A 742 -5.82 -2.06 1.14
CA PHE A 742 -6.06 -3.47 1.46
C PHE A 742 -5.16 -4.00 2.56
N SER A 743 -3.90 -3.54 2.63
CA SER A 743 -3.04 -3.93 3.76
C SER A 743 -3.66 -3.53 5.10
N ASN A 744 -4.33 -2.38 5.19
CA ASN A 744 -5.03 -1.96 6.40
C ASN A 744 -6.27 -2.82 6.69
N LEU A 745 -6.97 -3.29 5.65
CA LEU A 745 -8.12 -4.18 5.81
C LEU A 745 -7.70 -5.58 6.28
N ILE A 746 -6.63 -6.14 5.71
CA ILE A 746 -6.06 -7.43 6.12
C ILE A 746 -5.58 -7.35 7.57
N ARG A 747 -4.99 -6.23 7.97
CA ARG A 747 -4.52 -6.02 9.35
C ARG A 747 -5.63 -5.78 10.36
N ALA A 748 -6.83 -5.42 9.90
CA ALA A 748 -8.01 -5.31 10.75
C ALA A 748 -8.72 -6.67 10.94
N ASP A 749 -8.34 -7.68 10.16
CA ASP A 749 -8.81 -9.05 10.30
C ASP A 749 -8.28 -9.68 11.59
N THR A 750 -9.11 -10.47 12.28
CA THR A 750 -8.75 -11.10 13.55
C THR A 750 -7.60 -12.08 13.39
N ASP A 751 -7.51 -12.75 12.24
CA ASP A 751 -6.48 -13.78 11.98
C ASP A 751 -5.10 -13.16 11.73
N TRP A 752 -5.04 -11.94 11.19
CA TRP A 752 -3.80 -11.30 10.75
C TRP A 752 -3.49 -9.98 11.49
N ASN A 753 -4.19 -9.72 12.59
CA ASN A 753 -4.02 -8.50 13.37
C ASN A 753 -2.61 -8.38 13.95
N GLY A 754 -1.86 -7.36 13.51
CA GLY A 754 -0.49 -7.09 13.95
C GLY A 754 0.59 -7.41 12.92
N ILE A 755 0.25 -8.00 11.77
CA ILE A 755 1.19 -8.13 10.65
C ILE A 755 1.44 -6.77 9.99
N TYR A 756 2.65 -6.49 9.52
CA TYR A 756 2.99 -5.17 8.97
C TYR A 756 3.98 -5.29 7.82
N TRP A 757 5.23 -5.66 8.13
CA TRP A 757 6.35 -5.57 7.21
C TRP A 757 6.17 -6.46 5.98
N GLU A 758 5.59 -7.65 6.13
CA GLU A 758 5.35 -8.63 5.07
C GLU A 758 4.49 -8.04 3.95
N LEU A 759 3.37 -7.40 4.31
CA LEU A 759 2.46 -6.77 3.37
C LEU A 759 3.15 -5.60 2.62
N PHE A 760 3.83 -4.72 3.34
CA PHE A 760 4.50 -3.55 2.74
C PHE A 760 5.70 -3.94 1.87
N VAL A 761 6.48 -4.95 2.27
CA VAL A 761 7.60 -5.46 1.47
C VAL A 761 7.07 -6.10 0.20
N PHE A 762 6.00 -6.89 0.28
CA PHE A 762 5.37 -7.51 -0.90
C PHE A 762 4.81 -6.44 -1.87
N ILE A 763 4.03 -5.49 -1.36
CA ILE A 763 3.50 -4.37 -2.16
C ILE A 763 4.64 -3.55 -2.77
N GLY A 764 5.67 -3.25 -1.98
CA GLY A 764 6.88 -2.54 -2.42
C GLY A 764 7.62 -3.28 -3.53
N ALA A 765 7.74 -4.62 -3.44
CA ALA A 765 8.33 -5.46 -4.47
C ALA A 765 7.52 -5.43 -5.77
N LEU A 766 6.18 -5.43 -5.69
CA LEU A 766 5.31 -5.26 -6.85
C LEU A 766 5.54 -3.88 -7.51
N PHE A 767 5.44 -2.79 -6.74
CA PHE A 767 5.72 -1.45 -7.28
C PHE A 767 7.14 -1.35 -7.87
N PHE A 768 8.12 -1.95 -7.22
CA PHE A 768 9.49 -2.02 -7.73
C PHE A 768 9.56 -2.74 -9.08
N LEU A 769 8.94 -3.92 -9.22
CA LEU A 769 8.92 -4.67 -10.48
C LEU A 769 8.39 -3.82 -11.65
N PHE A 770 7.28 -3.12 -11.44
CA PHE A 770 6.66 -2.27 -12.46
C PHE A 770 7.50 -1.01 -12.74
N CYS A 771 7.93 -0.29 -11.70
CA CYS A 771 8.73 0.93 -11.84
C CYS A 771 10.11 0.64 -12.45
N PHE A 772 10.75 -0.45 -12.04
CA PHE A 772 12.02 -0.90 -12.60
C PHE A 772 11.86 -1.28 -14.07
N SER A 773 10.80 -2.01 -14.44
CA SER A 773 10.52 -2.35 -15.84
C SER A 773 10.35 -1.08 -16.71
N MET A 774 9.57 -0.09 -16.23
CA MET A 774 9.42 1.20 -16.91
C MET A 774 10.75 1.97 -17.00
N GLY A 775 11.53 2.01 -15.93
CA GLY A 775 12.83 2.69 -15.89
C GLY A 775 13.87 2.04 -16.83
N ARG A 776 13.93 0.71 -16.87
CA ARG A 776 14.81 -0.05 -17.79
C ARG A 776 14.40 0.17 -19.24
N TYR A 777 13.10 0.18 -19.52
CA TYR A 777 12.60 0.49 -20.85
C TYR A 777 12.96 1.91 -21.29
N SER A 778 12.86 2.90 -20.40
CA SER A 778 13.29 4.29 -20.66
C SER A 778 14.76 4.36 -21.09
N LEU A 779 15.65 3.72 -20.32
CA LEU A 779 17.09 3.69 -20.62
C LEU A 779 17.41 2.99 -21.95
N TYR A 780 16.66 1.93 -22.26
CA TYR A 780 16.78 1.27 -23.57
C TYR A 780 16.38 2.21 -24.71
N LEU A 781 15.24 2.90 -24.56
CA LEU A 781 14.73 3.84 -25.56
C LEU A 781 15.68 5.03 -25.76
N GLU A 782 16.22 5.58 -24.68
CA GLU A 782 17.22 6.66 -24.71
C GLU A 782 18.47 6.24 -25.51
N LYS A 783 19.06 5.07 -25.19
CA LYS A 783 20.25 4.55 -25.89
C LYS A 783 19.97 4.28 -27.37
N LYS A 784 18.78 3.81 -27.70
CA LYS A 784 18.37 3.56 -29.09
C LYS A 784 18.29 4.86 -29.89
N LEU A 785 17.67 5.89 -29.31
CA LEU A 785 17.47 7.18 -29.97
C LEU A 785 18.78 7.99 -30.10
N GLN A 786 19.70 7.90 -29.14
CA GLN A 786 21.03 8.54 -29.24
C GLN A 786 21.89 8.00 -30.40
N ARG A 787 21.68 6.74 -30.83
CA ARG A 787 22.42 6.13 -31.94
C ARG A 787 22.00 6.66 -33.32
N GLU A 788 20.85 7.32 -33.45
CA GLU A 788 20.47 7.99 -34.72
C GLU A 788 21.24 9.32 -34.94
N HIS A 789 22.07 9.76 -33.99
CA HIS A 789 22.83 11.02 -34.06
C HIS A 789 24.36 10.84 -34.20
N ARG A 790 24.84 9.60 -34.35
CA ARG A 790 26.22 9.30 -34.77
C ARG A 790 26.16 8.58 -36.11
#